data_AF-A5VK04-F1
#
_entry.id   AF-A5VK04-F1
#
_cell.length_a   1.000
_cell.length_b   1.000
_cell.length_c   1.000
_cell.angle_alpha   90.00
_cell.angle_beta   90.00
_cell.angle_gamma   90.00
#
_symmetry.space_group_name_H-M   'P 1'
#
loop_
_entity.id
_entity.type
_entity.pdbx_description
1 polymer ?
#
loop_
_entity_poly.entity_id
_entity_poly.type
_entity_poly.pdbx_seq_one_letter_code
_entity_poly.pdbx_strand_id
1 'polypeptide(L)'
;MTQRSSQRTKKRDKKAPIYSVVDLETTGTNVNHGDRIIQIGCVLVQDGEIINHFETKINPREKIPRSIVQLTGIEDKDVRKAPLFEDIAGTIYSLLAETTFVAHNVNFDFPFLNAELERAGYPSLSIPAIDTVTLSQILLPTAKSFRLRDLTSSLHIEHDHPHSAVSDAEATADLLNDLLKRVQELPTLTLEKITQLKLNLPQQTAGVFDAELQRRRKSPQPLSEELYVSHGIVLHKSRPITANSQREKHKYPSTKKAKEKLYGDTLRLRPVQAKMMNSIYNNYTHDEPKNMIVEAGTGVGKTLGYLFPLSYVAYPDKKIVVSTATNILQQQIIDTSIAQLNKVLPFKMNSVIIKGNAHYIDIARFVHSLSVIEDSKLVQLLKAKILVWLLSTQSGDLDELNLNSQQSPYFTEIRHQGIRSLNPVNAFYHDDFLVRREKRLHQADIIITNHAYLVAHAQELGDGTRRPYLVIDEAQHLSESILKRSRRTFNFQKLRTAVHVMSGLVNNGNDRNLTDIFAEQALGSYNVELLRGDLNAVEEAVDLFQQALYRQYMASATSNPDNELIEQPLRNDQVMSLLDISGPVMMKLEQALSSVQLHFSALSHLFSSQPDRWLLSDRYLMSQFQSQLAKLIEADQTLNEFNETLQQQGEAAAFWITIRQSSEQSALQLSGGLLEATHYLTKNVYPYFAQPLFVGATLFTSPRSPYLYHQLDLERNNTLTRRFASPYNYKQNAKLLIAEDAPVPSAQNNSDYIKYLSDTIYQLTKNADYQTMILFNSLVMIEQIYSQLRETDLFDQRDILAQGITGNRDKILKQFSGGKNSILLGASSFWEGIDLPESALELLIITRLPFDSPDEIMNRAHNKLLQQQGKNPFYHSELPKATMRLRQGIGRLLRTEDDHGVAVVLDPRLQTRRYGKTILSSLPTDLPVNSKKTADLISITQKFLRNGKEDKVN
;
A
#
# COMPACT_ATOMS: atom_id res chain seq x y z
N MET A 1 65.31 48.96 26.66
CA MET A 1 64.06 49.63 26.26
C MET A 1 63.58 49.06 24.92
N THR A 2 62.60 48.16 24.95
CA THR A 2 61.54 48.02 23.94
C THR A 2 60.63 46.85 24.36
N GLN A 3 59.48 47.20 24.93
CA GLN A 3 58.37 46.27 25.16
C GLN A 3 57.77 45.88 23.80
N ARG A 4 57.65 44.59 23.51
CA ARG A 4 56.74 44.07 22.49
C ARG A 4 55.53 43.46 23.18
N SER A 5 54.39 44.11 23.02
CA SER A 5 53.08 43.66 23.43
C SER A 5 52.63 42.47 22.57
N SER A 6 52.50 41.28 23.17
CA SER A 6 51.79 40.18 22.54
C SER A 6 50.28 40.37 22.77
N GLN A 7 49.60 41.00 21.80
CA GLN A 7 48.14 40.90 21.72
C GLN A 7 47.76 39.45 21.38
N ARG A 8 47.46 38.66 22.41
CA ARG A 8 46.64 37.45 22.25
C ARG A 8 45.21 37.91 21.94
N THR A 9 44.87 37.95 20.66
CA THR A 9 43.47 37.97 20.21
C THR A 9 42.80 36.69 20.69
N LYS A 10 41.99 36.78 21.75
CA LYS A 10 41.00 35.76 22.11
C LYS A 10 40.12 35.52 20.87
N LYS A 11 40.23 34.35 20.24
CA LYS A 11 39.20 33.84 19.33
C LYS A 11 37.89 33.85 20.13
N ARG A 12 36.93 34.68 19.74
CA ARG A 12 35.54 34.55 20.19
C ARG A 12 35.05 33.19 19.66
N ASP A 13 34.86 32.23 20.56
CA ASP A 13 34.03 31.06 20.25
C ASP A 13 32.68 31.59 19.79
N LYS A 14 32.27 31.24 18.56
CA LYS A 14 30.92 31.56 18.08
C LYS A 14 29.97 30.75 18.95
N LYS A 15 29.14 31.43 19.75
CA LYS A 15 28.03 30.82 20.49
C LYS A 15 27.16 30.00 19.52
N ALA A 16 26.66 28.86 19.98
CA ALA A 16 25.76 28.02 19.22
C ALA A 16 24.48 28.78 18.83
N PRO A 17 23.87 28.47 17.67
CA PRO A 17 22.63 29.11 17.24
C PRO A 17 21.51 28.83 18.26
N ILE A 18 20.62 29.80 18.42
CA ILE A 18 19.40 29.66 19.22
C ILE A 18 18.26 29.36 18.25
N TYR A 19 17.56 28.25 18.46
CA TYR A 19 16.36 27.89 17.72
C TYR A 19 15.14 28.34 18.50
N SER A 20 14.22 29.04 17.86
CA SER A 20 12.90 29.34 18.42
C SER A 20 11.89 28.40 17.79
N VAL A 21 11.53 27.36 18.53
CA VAL A 21 10.55 26.37 18.09
C VAL A 21 9.17 26.88 18.46
N VAL A 22 8.29 27.01 17.47
CA VAL A 22 6.99 27.65 17.61
C VAL A 22 5.90 26.73 17.10
N ASP A 23 4.80 26.72 17.83
CA ASP A 23 3.54 26.08 17.46
C ASP A 23 2.40 27.08 17.67
N LEU A 24 1.49 27.16 16.70
CA LEU A 24 0.38 28.11 16.69
C LEU A 24 -0.96 27.38 16.62
N GLU A 25 -1.88 27.81 17.47
CA GLU A 25 -3.30 27.49 17.31
C GLU A 25 -4.03 28.70 16.73
N THR A 26 -4.92 28.46 15.77
CA THR A 26 -5.58 29.51 14.97
C THR A 26 -7.08 29.28 14.83
N THR A 27 -7.85 30.33 14.52
CA THR A 27 -9.31 30.24 14.25
C THR A 27 -9.67 29.55 12.93
N GLY A 28 -8.67 29.23 12.11
CA GLY A 28 -8.81 28.52 10.84
C GLY A 28 -7.46 28.31 10.16
N THR A 29 -7.44 27.71 8.97
CA THR A 29 -6.19 27.28 8.31
C THR A 29 -5.66 28.24 7.26
N ASN A 30 -6.30 29.39 7.02
CA ASN A 30 -5.96 30.29 5.92
C ASN A 30 -5.82 31.74 6.37
N VAL A 31 -4.57 32.20 6.44
CA VAL A 31 -4.20 33.60 6.69
C VAL A 31 -4.96 34.57 5.77
N ASN A 32 -5.15 34.22 4.49
CA ASN A 32 -5.79 35.10 3.51
C ASN A 32 -7.31 35.23 3.71
N HIS A 33 -7.93 34.34 4.47
CA HIS A 33 -9.35 34.45 4.85
C HIS A 33 -9.55 35.30 6.11
N GLY A 34 -8.48 35.80 6.72
CA GLY A 34 -8.52 36.61 7.92
C GLY A 34 -8.52 35.79 9.23
N ASP A 35 -8.24 34.48 9.16
CA ASP A 35 -8.09 33.63 10.34
C ASP A 35 -6.99 34.17 11.27
N ARG A 36 -7.16 34.03 12.57
CA ARG A 36 -6.39 34.71 13.63
C ARG A 36 -5.74 33.71 14.58
N ILE A 37 -4.61 34.08 15.19
CA ILE A 37 -3.94 33.27 16.20
C ILE A 37 -4.72 33.33 17.52
N ILE A 38 -4.95 32.18 18.16
CA ILE A 38 -5.64 32.03 19.45
C ILE A 38 -4.71 31.52 20.57
N GLN A 39 -3.61 30.88 20.23
CA GLN A 39 -2.54 30.52 21.16
C GLN A 39 -1.20 30.48 20.43
N ILE A 40 -0.14 30.87 21.12
CA ILE A 40 1.24 30.69 20.69
C ILE A 40 2.01 29.95 21.79
N GLY A 41 2.66 28.85 21.41
CA GLY A 41 3.69 28.19 22.19
C GLY A 41 5.04 28.41 21.54
N CYS A 42 6.05 28.80 22.32
CA CYS A 42 7.41 28.98 21.84
C CYS A 42 8.40 28.47 22.88
N VAL A 43 9.36 27.66 22.44
CA VAL A 43 10.51 27.26 23.25
C VAL A 43 11.81 27.68 22.56
N LEU A 44 12.75 28.20 23.35
CA LEU A 44 14.09 28.52 22.88
C LEU A 44 15.02 27.36 23.18
N VAL A 45 15.71 26.86 22.16
CA VAL A 45 16.63 25.74 22.26
C VAL A 45 18.04 26.22 21.91
N GLN A 46 19.00 25.91 22.78
CA GLN A 46 20.42 26.15 22.54
C GLN A 46 21.22 24.94 22.99
N ASP A 47 22.16 24.48 22.16
CA ASP A 47 22.99 23.31 22.44
C ASP A 47 22.19 22.02 22.77
N GLY A 48 20.97 21.91 22.25
CA GLY A 48 20.07 20.78 22.47
C GLY A 48 19.26 20.84 23.76
N GLU A 49 19.42 21.89 24.57
CA GLU A 49 18.67 22.11 25.80
C GLU A 49 17.65 23.24 25.62
N ILE A 50 16.47 23.08 26.23
CA ILE A 50 15.47 24.16 26.28
C ILE A 50 15.92 25.17 27.34
N ILE A 51 16.18 26.40 26.89
CA ILE A 51 16.68 27.49 27.75
C ILE A 51 15.58 28.49 28.14
N ASN A 52 14.43 28.47 27.46
CA ASN A 52 13.31 29.35 27.77
C ASN A 52 11.99 28.80 27.21
N HIS A 53 10.89 29.13 27.89
CA HIS A 53 9.52 28.82 27.47
C HIS A 53 8.69 30.10 27.44
N PHE A 54 7.87 30.25 26.41
CA PHE A 54 6.90 31.32 26.27
C PHE A 54 5.59 30.73 25.77
N GLU A 55 4.50 30.98 26.49
CA GLU A 55 3.18 30.54 26.11
C GLU A 55 2.17 31.64 26.43
N THR A 56 1.27 31.93 25.50
CA THR A 56 0.11 32.77 25.80
C THR A 56 -1.07 32.43 24.91
N LYS A 57 -2.27 32.49 25.49
CA LYS A 57 -3.52 32.59 24.73
C LYS A 57 -3.67 34.01 24.20
N ILE A 58 -4.42 34.15 23.12
CA ILE A 58 -4.62 35.42 22.41
C ILE A 58 -6.09 35.58 22.10
N ASN A 59 -6.62 36.78 22.36
CA ASN A 59 -8.00 37.11 21.99
C ASN A 59 -8.07 37.46 20.48
N PRO A 60 -8.71 36.64 19.64
CA PRO A 60 -8.76 36.87 18.20
C PRO A 60 -9.75 37.98 17.79
N ARG A 61 -10.57 38.49 18.73
CA ARG A 61 -11.71 39.41 18.51
C ARG A 61 -12.82 38.87 17.60
N GLU A 62 -12.84 37.56 17.38
CA GLU A 62 -13.87 36.85 16.64
C GLU A 62 -14.25 35.55 17.36
N LYS A 63 -15.35 34.92 16.94
CA LYS A 63 -15.76 33.64 17.51
C LYS A 63 -14.89 32.52 16.96
N ILE A 64 -14.41 31.65 17.83
CA ILE A 64 -13.67 30.45 17.44
C ILE A 64 -14.66 29.43 16.84
N PRO A 65 -14.46 28.96 15.61
CA PRO A 65 -15.29 27.91 15.03
C PRO A 65 -15.22 26.61 15.83
N ARG A 66 -16.34 25.88 15.98
CA ARG A 66 -16.38 24.63 16.76
C ARG A 66 -15.37 23.58 16.29
N SER A 67 -15.12 23.49 14.99
CA SER A 67 -14.12 22.59 14.43
C SER A 67 -12.71 22.85 15.00
N ILE A 68 -12.38 24.10 15.31
CA ILE A 68 -11.12 24.48 15.96
C ILE A 68 -11.17 24.20 17.46
N VAL A 69 -12.29 24.47 18.12
CA VAL A 69 -12.48 24.09 19.54
C VAL A 69 -12.27 22.59 19.73
N GLN A 70 -12.74 21.76 18.80
CA GLN A 70 -12.53 20.31 18.84
C GLN A 70 -11.09 19.89 18.57
N LEU A 71 -10.38 20.63 17.71
CA LEU A 71 -8.99 20.35 17.36
C LEU A 71 -8.03 20.71 18.52
N THR A 72 -8.26 21.89 19.12
CA THR A 72 -7.32 22.56 20.04
C THR A 72 -7.76 22.50 21.50
N GLY A 73 -9.05 22.27 21.76
CA GLY A 73 -9.65 22.37 23.08
C GLY A 73 -9.87 23.81 23.58
N ILE A 74 -9.54 24.85 22.80
CA ILE A 74 -9.65 26.25 23.21
C ILE A 74 -11.05 26.78 22.88
N GLU A 75 -11.78 27.24 23.90
CA GLU A 75 -13.09 27.86 23.74
C GLU A 75 -13.03 29.40 23.78
N ASP A 76 -14.06 30.08 23.26
CA ASP A 76 -14.20 31.55 23.33
C ASP A 76 -14.01 32.09 24.76
N LYS A 77 -14.44 31.34 25.79
CA LYS A 77 -14.32 31.74 27.20
C LYS A 77 -12.86 31.82 27.68
N ASP A 78 -11.98 31.01 27.08
CA ASP A 78 -10.57 30.89 27.47
C ASP A 78 -9.72 32.05 26.93
N VAL A 79 -10.10 32.57 25.75
CA VAL A 79 -9.38 33.67 25.09
C VAL A 79 -10.00 35.04 25.36
N ARG A 80 -11.23 35.11 25.88
CA ARG A 80 -11.95 36.39 26.06
C ARG A 80 -11.21 37.42 26.92
N LYS A 81 -10.47 36.95 27.94
CA LYS A 81 -9.66 37.79 28.85
C LYS A 81 -8.17 37.76 28.52
N ALA A 82 -7.78 37.00 27.50
CA ALA A 82 -6.40 36.94 27.04
C ALA A 82 -5.99 38.27 26.39
N PRO A 83 -4.69 38.60 26.36
CA PRO A 83 -4.21 39.80 25.66
C PRO A 83 -4.57 39.74 24.17
N LEU A 84 -4.65 40.91 23.55
CA LEU A 84 -4.70 41.01 22.10
C LEU A 84 -3.31 40.74 21.53
N PHE A 85 -3.24 40.32 20.27
CA PHE A 85 -1.94 40.12 19.62
C PHE A 85 -1.09 41.41 19.66
N GLU A 86 -1.74 42.57 19.47
CA GLU A 86 -1.12 43.89 19.55
C GLU A 86 -0.43 44.19 20.89
N ASP A 87 -0.95 43.63 21.99
CA ASP A 87 -0.42 43.84 23.34
C ASP A 87 0.90 43.06 23.56
N ILE A 88 1.10 41.96 22.80
CA ILE A 88 2.22 41.03 22.96
C ILE A 88 3.17 41.00 21.75
N ALA A 89 2.82 41.66 20.64
CA ALA A 89 3.58 41.65 19.39
C ALA A 89 5.05 42.06 19.58
N GLY A 90 5.32 43.09 20.38
CA GLY A 90 6.69 43.54 20.67
C GLY A 90 7.52 42.53 21.46
N THR A 91 6.89 41.81 22.38
CA THR A 91 7.52 40.73 23.14
C THR A 91 7.87 39.56 22.23
N ILE A 92 6.93 39.12 21.39
CA ILE A 92 7.16 38.03 20.43
C ILE A 92 8.24 38.42 19.42
N TYR A 93 8.18 39.63 18.86
CA TYR A 93 9.17 40.11 17.91
C TYR A 93 10.58 40.12 18.52
N SER A 94 10.72 40.59 19.77
CA SER A 94 12.01 40.61 20.48
C SER A 94 12.50 39.21 20.86
N LEU A 95 11.59 38.30 21.20
CA LEU A 95 11.91 36.91 21.57
C LEU A 95 12.47 36.13 20.37
N LEU A 96 11.94 36.37 19.17
CA LEU A 96 12.31 35.68 17.93
C LEU A 96 13.42 36.41 17.14
N ALA A 97 13.77 37.63 17.51
CA ALA A 97 14.86 38.35 16.87
C ALA A 97 16.18 37.60 17.07
N GLU A 98 16.98 37.51 16.00
CA GLU A 98 18.29 36.82 15.98
C GLU A 98 18.27 35.31 16.27
N THR A 99 17.09 34.65 16.25
CA THR A 99 16.96 33.19 16.34
C THR A 99 16.80 32.55 14.97
N THR A 100 16.81 31.21 14.91
CA THR A 100 16.31 30.44 13.76
C THR A 100 14.93 29.90 14.10
N PHE A 101 13.92 30.28 13.33
CA PHE A 101 12.54 29.83 13.52
C PHE A 101 12.39 28.35 13.16
N VAL A 102 11.67 27.58 13.95
CA VAL A 102 11.41 26.16 13.69
C VAL A 102 9.95 25.87 13.95
N ALA A 103 9.31 25.12 13.07
CA ALA A 103 7.94 24.63 13.30
C ALA A 103 7.73 23.24 12.68
N HIS A 104 6.63 22.58 13.07
CA HIS A 104 6.18 21.32 12.49
C HIS A 104 5.20 21.51 11.31
N ASN A 105 5.34 22.62 10.59
CA ASN A 105 4.89 22.87 9.21
C ASN A 105 5.19 24.34 8.94
N VAL A 106 6.44 24.70 8.65
CA VAL A 106 6.89 26.10 8.72
C VAL A 106 6.14 27.05 7.77
N ASN A 107 5.59 26.52 6.67
CA ASN A 107 4.79 27.29 5.72
C ASN A 107 3.37 27.61 6.22
N PHE A 108 2.97 27.06 7.36
CA PHE A 108 1.77 27.41 8.09
C PHE A 108 2.10 28.45 9.18
N ASP A 109 2.92 28.09 10.16
CA ASP A 109 3.14 28.91 11.36
C ASP A 109 3.82 30.24 11.05
N PHE A 110 4.86 30.21 10.21
CA PHE A 110 5.69 31.40 9.97
C PHE A 110 4.93 32.50 9.19
N PRO A 111 4.16 32.20 8.12
CA PRO A 111 3.30 33.19 7.49
C PRO A 111 2.18 33.72 8.39
N PHE A 112 1.54 32.86 9.21
CA PHE A 112 0.50 33.30 10.16
C PHE A 112 1.06 34.32 11.15
N LEU A 113 2.23 34.04 11.71
CA LEU A 113 2.86 34.94 12.66
C LEU A 113 3.27 36.27 12.03
N ASN A 114 3.88 36.24 10.84
CA ASN A 114 4.26 37.46 10.12
C ASN A 114 3.05 38.32 9.76
N ALA A 115 1.93 37.72 9.34
CA ALA A 115 0.71 38.46 9.05
C ALA A 115 0.13 39.16 10.29
N GLU A 116 0.12 38.50 11.45
CA GLU A 116 -0.33 39.13 12.70
C GLU A 116 0.64 40.23 13.19
N LEU A 117 1.96 40.05 13.01
CA LEU A 117 2.96 41.10 13.31
C LEU A 117 2.74 42.35 12.44
N GLU A 118 2.57 42.18 11.12
CA GLU A 118 2.29 43.27 10.18
C GLU A 118 0.97 43.98 10.53
N ARG A 119 -0.07 43.21 10.88
CA ARG A 119 -1.36 43.74 11.33
C ARG A 119 -1.23 44.57 12.62
N ALA A 120 -0.34 44.17 13.53
CA ALA A 120 -0.05 44.89 14.76
C ALA A 120 0.92 46.09 14.57
N GLY A 121 1.37 46.36 13.34
CA GLY A 121 2.26 47.48 13.02
C GLY A 121 3.76 47.17 13.19
N TYR A 122 4.13 45.90 13.32
CA TYR A 122 5.52 45.44 13.33
C TYR A 122 5.96 44.99 11.94
N PRO A 123 7.24 45.11 11.57
CA PRO A 123 7.74 44.51 10.33
C PRO A 123 7.68 42.98 10.40
N SER A 124 7.57 42.32 9.25
CA SER A 124 7.73 40.86 9.17
C SER A 124 9.14 40.42 9.59
N LEU A 125 9.21 39.23 10.19
CA LEU A 125 10.46 38.58 10.56
C LEU A 125 11.22 38.13 9.31
N SER A 126 12.49 38.52 9.20
CA SER A 126 13.42 38.13 8.14
C SER A 126 14.49 37.14 8.63
N ILE A 127 14.15 36.38 9.68
CA ILE A 127 15.02 35.35 10.28
C ILE A 127 14.98 34.05 9.47
N PRO A 128 16.05 33.22 9.51
CA PRO A 128 16.03 31.91 8.88
C PRO A 128 15.00 30.99 9.56
N ALA A 129 14.37 30.11 8.76
CA ALA A 129 13.36 29.19 9.25
C ALA A 129 13.58 27.76 8.76
N ILE A 130 13.21 26.78 9.59
CA ILE A 130 13.40 25.34 9.37
C ILE A 130 12.06 24.60 9.56
N ASP A 131 11.79 23.67 8.65
CA ASP A 131 10.64 22.78 8.67
C ASP A 131 11.02 21.37 9.14
N THR A 132 10.46 20.94 10.26
CA THR A 132 10.76 19.59 10.79
C THR A 132 10.04 18.47 10.02
N VAL A 133 8.97 18.77 9.27
CA VAL A 133 8.22 17.77 8.49
C VAL A 133 9.06 17.23 7.33
N THR A 134 9.59 18.11 6.48
CA THR A 134 10.43 17.72 5.33
C THR A 134 11.79 17.16 5.76
N LEU A 135 12.37 17.64 6.87
CA LEU A 135 13.53 16.99 7.48
C LEU A 135 13.21 15.56 7.93
N SER A 136 12.09 15.36 8.63
CA SER A 136 11.64 14.03 9.05
C SER A 136 11.42 13.12 7.85
N GLN A 137 10.86 13.62 6.75
CA GLN A 137 10.65 12.84 5.52
C GLN A 137 11.95 12.30 4.91
N ILE A 138 13.05 13.05 5.02
CA ILE A 138 14.38 12.65 4.54
C ILE A 138 15.07 11.73 5.55
N LEU A 139 15.07 12.10 6.83
CA LEU A 139 15.90 11.49 7.88
C LEU A 139 15.24 10.28 8.54
N LEU A 140 13.92 10.15 8.45
CA LEU A 140 13.13 9.02 8.94
C LEU A 140 12.40 8.36 7.77
N PRO A 141 13.14 7.81 6.79
CA PRO A 141 12.58 7.44 5.50
C PRO A 141 11.55 6.31 5.57
N THR A 142 11.60 5.48 6.61
CA THR A 142 10.68 4.35 6.84
C THR A 142 9.53 4.70 7.80
N ALA A 143 9.43 5.94 8.28
CA ALA A 143 8.35 6.35 9.17
C ALA A 143 6.99 6.15 8.50
N LYS A 144 6.03 5.57 9.25
CA LYS A 144 4.68 5.34 8.74
C LYS A 144 3.92 6.64 8.57
N SER A 145 4.17 7.65 9.39
CA SER A 145 3.47 8.94 9.38
C SER A 145 4.46 10.05 9.75
N PHE A 146 4.15 11.27 9.34
CA PHE A 146 4.95 12.47 9.62
C PHE A 146 4.16 13.51 10.42
N ARG A 147 3.11 13.09 11.13
CA ARG A 147 2.45 13.93 12.13
C ARG A 147 3.28 13.93 13.41
N LEU A 148 3.36 15.05 14.10
CA LEU A 148 4.16 15.22 15.31
C LEU A 148 3.91 14.11 16.35
N ARG A 149 2.63 13.84 16.65
CA ARG A 149 2.24 12.79 17.62
C ARG A 149 2.72 11.39 17.23
N ASP A 150 2.64 11.06 15.94
CA ASP A 150 3.07 9.74 15.44
C ASP A 150 4.60 9.60 15.50
N LEU A 151 5.33 10.67 15.15
CA LEU A 151 6.78 10.68 15.18
C LEU A 151 7.32 10.61 16.61
N THR A 152 6.81 11.45 17.50
CA THR A 152 7.24 11.48 18.92
C THR A 152 6.93 10.17 19.64
N SER A 153 5.77 9.58 19.39
CA SER A 153 5.43 8.24 19.91
C SER A 153 6.40 7.17 19.39
N SER A 154 6.78 7.21 18.11
CA SER A 154 7.74 6.26 17.54
C SER A 154 9.18 6.44 18.05
N LEU A 155 9.51 7.63 18.52
CA LEU A 155 10.83 7.98 19.07
C LEU A 155 10.88 7.84 20.60
N HIS A 156 9.78 7.41 21.23
CA HIS A 156 9.64 7.29 22.69
C HIS A 156 9.94 8.61 23.44
N ILE A 157 9.53 9.74 22.87
CA ILE A 157 9.59 11.06 23.54
C ILE A 157 8.37 11.13 24.47
N GLU A 158 8.59 11.17 25.79
CA GLU A 158 7.53 11.24 26.81
C GLU A 158 6.93 12.65 26.87
N HIS A 159 5.59 12.74 26.93
CA HIS A 159 4.87 14.02 27.04
C HIS A 159 4.16 14.07 28.40
N ASP A 160 4.52 15.04 29.24
CA ASP A 160 3.84 15.20 30.53
C ASP A 160 2.42 15.78 30.37
N HIS A 161 2.10 16.49 29.27
CA HIS A 161 0.76 17.04 28.99
C HIS A 161 0.48 17.27 27.48
N PRO A 162 0.05 16.26 26.72
CA PRO A 162 -0.39 16.47 25.34
C PRO A 162 -1.60 17.43 25.33
N HIS A 163 -1.65 18.38 24.38
CA HIS A 163 -2.75 19.35 24.11
C HIS A 163 -2.58 20.81 24.58
N SER A 164 -1.35 21.32 24.71
CA SER A 164 -1.08 22.76 24.74
C SER A 164 -0.06 23.13 23.66
N ALA A 165 -0.16 24.33 23.07
CA ALA A 165 0.78 24.78 22.05
C ALA A 165 2.24 24.76 22.54
N VAL A 166 2.50 24.99 23.84
CA VAL A 166 3.85 24.88 24.39
C VAL A 166 4.35 23.44 24.43
N SER A 167 3.48 22.47 24.76
CA SER A 167 3.86 21.05 24.75
C SER A 167 4.16 20.55 23.33
N ASP A 168 3.39 20.98 22.32
CA ASP A 168 3.69 20.63 20.93
C ASP A 168 4.97 21.34 20.42
N ALA A 169 5.28 22.54 20.93
CA ALA A 169 6.57 23.20 20.67
C ALA A 169 7.76 22.48 21.35
N GLU A 170 7.61 21.99 22.59
CA GLU A 170 8.60 21.15 23.29
C GLU A 170 8.83 19.83 22.55
N ALA A 171 7.75 19.15 22.17
CA ALA A 171 7.78 17.94 21.37
C ALA A 171 8.51 18.16 20.03
N THR A 172 8.29 19.31 19.40
CA THR A 172 8.95 19.69 18.15
C THR A 172 10.44 20.02 18.38
N ALA A 173 10.80 20.56 19.55
CA ALA A 173 12.19 20.80 19.94
C ALA A 173 12.96 19.49 20.12
N ASP A 174 12.38 18.52 20.82
CA ASP A 174 12.97 17.19 20.98
C ASP A 174 13.12 16.47 19.63
N LEU A 175 12.09 16.55 18.79
CA LEU A 175 12.15 16.04 17.42
C LEU A 175 13.28 16.72 16.63
N LEU A 176 13.40 18.06 16.69
CA LEU A 176 14.48 18.79 16.01
C LEU A 176 15.85 18.29 16.49
N ASN A 177 16.04 18.11 17.79
CA ASN A 177 17.29 17.61 18.37
C ASN A 177 17.65 16.22 17.82
N ASP A 178 16.69 15.29 17.76
CA ASP A 178 16.89 13.97 17.16
C ASP A 178 17.24 14.08 15.66
N LEU A 179 16.52 14.93 14.91
CA LEU A 179 16.79 15.14 13.48
C LEU A 179 18.19 15.73 13.23
N LEU A 180 18.59 16.75 14.00
CA LEU A 180 19.93 17.35 13.90
C LEU A 180 21.03 16.33 14.24
N LYS A 181 20.81 15.49 15.27
CA LYS A 181 21.72 14.39 15.59
C LYS A 181 21.85 13.41 14.42
N ARG A 182 20.74 13.01 13.80
CA ARG A 182 20.76 12.14 12.61
C ARG A 182 21.50 12.76 11.44
N VAL A 183 21.35 14.07 11.20
CA VAL A 183 22.14 14.78 10.18
C VAL A 183 23.64 14.65 10.46
N GLN A 184 24.06 14.77 11.71
CA GLN A 184 25.47 14.61 12.11
C GLN A 184 25.99 13.16 11.95
N GLU A 185 25.10 12.18 12.07
CA GLU A 185 25.40 10.75 11.88
C GLU A 185 25.50 10.37 10.39
N LEU A 186 25.00 11.20 9.46
CA LEU A 186 25.08 10.92 8.03
C LEU A 186 26.54 10.82 7.55
N PRO A 187 26.86 9.82 6.72
CA PRO A 187 28.16 9.75 6.05
C PRO A 187 28.44 11.00 5.21
N THR A 188 29.70 11.45 5.19
CA THR A 188 30.13 12.62 4.42
C THR A 188 29.72 12.55 2.96
N LEU A 189 29.91 11.39 2.32
CA LEU A 189 29.54 11.17 0.93
C LEU A 189 28.02 11.28 0.70
N THR A 190 27.21 10.86 1.66
CA THR A 190 25.75 11.00 1.57
C THR A 190 25.34 12.47 1.69
N LEU A 191 25.95 13.23 2.61
CA LEU A 191 25.74 14.69 2.72
C LEU A 191 26.13 15.42 1.42
N GLU A 192 27.24 15.05 0.80
CA GLU A 192 27.66 15.60 -0.49
C GLU A 192 26.62 15.33 -1.59
N LYS A 193 26.07 14.11 -1.64
CA LYS A 193 25.03 13.78 -2.61
C LYS A 193 23.73 14.53 -2.35
N ILE A 194 23.30 14.65 -1.09
CA ILE A 194 22.09 15.39 -0.72
C ILE A 194 22.22 16.88 -1.11
N THR A 195 23.35 17.51 -0.80
CA THR A 195 23.59 18.93 -1.13
C THR A 195 23.69 19.18 -2.64
N GLN A 196 24.21 18.22 -3.42
CA GLN A 196 24.24 18.28 -4.89
C GLN A 196 22.84 18.27 -5.53
N LEU A 197 21.82 17.72 -4.86
CA LEU A 197 20.45 17.69 -5.37
C LEU A 197 19.78 19.08 -5.38
N LYS A 198 20.37 20.08 -4.72
CA LYS A 198 19.82 21.45 -4.61
C LYS A 198 18.35 21.46 -4.18
N LEU A 199 18.06 20.79 -3.06
CA LEU A 199 16.70 20.55 -2.59
C LEU A 199 15.91 21.86 -2.41
N ASN A 200 14.75 21.94 -3.06
CA ASN A 200 13.77 23.00 -2.86
C ASN A 200 12.83 22.63 -1.71
N LEU A 201 13.35 22.71 -0.48
CA LEU A 201 12.59 22.51 0.76
C LEU A 201 11.97 23.83 1.24
N PRO A 202 10.95 23.79 2.11
CA PRO A 202 10.42 25.00 2.75
C PRO A 202 11.53 25.82 3.43
N GLN A 203 11.51 27.14 3.21
CA GLN A 203 12.43 28.08 3.86
C GLN A 203 13.92 27.67 3.72
N GLN A 204 14.73 27.81 4.77
CA GLN A 204 16.17 27.49 4.76
C GLN A 204 16.46 26.07 5.25
N THR A 205 15.46 25.19 5.26
CA THR A 205 15.55 23.81 5.78
C THR A 205 16.70 23.01 5.15
N ALA A 206 16.92 23.15 3.84
CA ALA A 206 18.02 22.46 3.14
C ALA A 206 19.41 22.85 3.68
N GLY A 207 19.55 24.07 4.21
CA GLY A 207 20.81 24.60 4.73
C GLY A 207 21.36 23.84 5.94
N VAL A 208 20.54 23.03 6.62
CA VAL A 208 20.98 22.13 7.70
C VAL A 208 22.02 21.12 7.18
N PHE A 209 21.83 20.58 5.98
CA PHE A 209 22.77 19.64 5.36
C PHE A 209 24.06 20.33 4.91
N ASP A 210 23.94 21.54 4.34
CA ASP A 210 25.11 22.34 3.93
C ASP A 210 25.99 22.72 5.12
N ALA A 211 25.37 23.15 6.22
CA ALA A 211 26.06 23.50 7.45
C ALA A 211 26.85 22.32 8.02
N GLU A 212 26.23 21.14 8.06
CA GLU A 212 26.90 19.92 8.53
C GLU A 212 28.03 19.50 7.57
N LEU A 213 27.84 19.57 6.26
CA LEU A 213 28.88 19.25 5.29
C LEU A 213 30.12 20.17 5.47
N GLN A 214 29.92 21.46 5.71
CA GLN A 214 31.03 22.38 5.98
C GLN A 214 31.74 22.06 7.31
N ARG A 215 31.01 21.60 8.34
CA ARG A 215 31.59 21.11 9.59
C ARG A 215 32.43 19.85 9.35
N ARG A 216 31.88 18.88 8.60
CA ARG A 216 32.52 17.60 8.25
C ARG A 216 33.80 17.77 7.43
N ARG A 217 33.84 18.76 6.54
CA ARG A 217 35.06 19.14 5.79
C ARG A 217 36.21 19.60 6.70
N LYS A 218 35.89 20.18 7.87
CA LYS A 218 36.88 20.61 8.86
C LYS A 218 37.24 19.49 9.86
N SER A 219 36.32 18.58 10.13
CA SER A 219 36.49 17.46 11.05
C SER A 219 35.87 16.19 10.45
N PRO A 220 36.65 15.41 9.67
CA PRO A 220 36.17 14.16 9.10
C PRO A 220 35.89 13.13 10.19
N GLN A 221 34.82 12.35 10.04
CA GLN A 221 34.56 11.19 10.89
C GLN A 221 34.63 9.90 10.06
N PRO A 222 35.08 8.79 10.67
CA PRO A 222 35.11 7.48 10.00
C PRO A 222 33.69 7.00 9.66
N LEU A 223 33.61 6.14 8.66
CA LEU A 223 32.37 5.45 8.32
C LEU A 223 32.07 4.36 9.36
N SER A 224 30.81 4.21 9.75
CA SER A 224 30.36 3.12 10.64
C SER A 224 30.72 1.74 10.07
N GLU A 225 31.02 0.78 10.95
CA GLU A 225 31.37 -0.59 10.56
C GLU A 225 30.23 -1.31 9.81
N GLU A 226 28.99 -0.88 9.99
CA GLU A 226 27.82 -1.46 9.32
C GLU A 226 27.64 -0.95 7.88
N LEU A 227 28.39 0.08 7.49
CA LEU A 227 28.29 0.73 6.19
C LEU A 227 29.55 0.49 5.34
N TYR A 228 29.41 0.64 4.03
CA TYR A 228 30.55 0.64 3.10
C TYR A 228 30.26 1.53 1.90
N VAL A 229 31.32 2.00 1.24
CA VAL A 229 31.22 2.81 0.02
C VAL A 229 31.23 1.89 -1.19
N SER A 230 30.29 2.09 -2.12
CA SER A 230 30.32 1.48 -3.45
C SER A 230 30.11 2.55 -4.51
N HIS A 231 31.10 2.69 -5.41
CA HIS A 231 31.03 3.53 -6.62
C HIS A 231 30.36 4.91 -6.42
N GLY A 232 30.72 5.61 -5.34
CA GLY A 232 30.26 6.99 -5.09
C GLY A 232 28.95 7.13 -4.29
N ILE A 233 28.42 6.03 -3.75
CA ILE A 233 27.34 6.04 -2.74
C ILE A 233 27.71 5.18 -1.52
N VAL A 234 26.94 5.32 -0.44
CA VAL A 234 27.10 4.53 0.80
C VAL A 234 25.94 3.56 0.92
N LEU A 235 26.25 2.30 1.26
CA LEU A 235 25.29 1.21 1.39
C LEU A 235 25.45 0.50 2.74
N HIS A 236 24.36 -0.06 3.25
CA HIS A 236 24.39 -0.93 4.42
C HIS A 236 24.92 -2.34 4.08
N LYS A 237 25.78 -2.90 4.93
CA LYS A 237 26.30 -4.27 4.79
C LYS A 237 25.19 -5.29 5.03
N SER A 238 25.01 -6.22 4.09
CA SER A 238 24.10 -7.35 4.29
C SER A 238 24.81 -8.46 5.07
N ARG A 239 24.22 -8.93 6.17
CA ARG A 239 24.69 -10.15 6.85
C ARG A 239 24.36 -11.39 6.00
N PRO A 240 25.31 -12.27 5.69
CA PRO A 240 25.01 -13.53 4.99
C PRO A 240 24.16 -14.44 5.88
N ILE A 241 23.28 -15.24 5.27
CA ILE A 241 22.54 -16.28 6.00
C ILE A 241 23.58 -17.31 6.47
N THR A 242 23.72 -17.46 7.79
CA THR A 242 24.58 -18.49 8.36
C THR A 242 24.00 -19.85 8.01
N ALA A 243 24.71 -20.64 7.21
CA ALA A 243 24.32 -22.02 6.95
C ALA A 243 24.47 -22.82 8.26
N ASN A 244 23.40 -23.48 8.71
CA ASN A 244 23.51 -24.38 9.87
C ASN A 244 24.49 -25.50 9.53
N SER A 245 25.59 -25.57 10.28
CA SER A 245 26.68 -26.54 10.11
C SER A 245 26.32 -27.96 10.57
N GLN A 246 25.24 -28.11 11.35
CA GLN A 246 24.67 -29.40 11.74
C GLN A 246 23.19 -29.44 11.31
N ARG A 247 22.87 -30.34 10.37
CA ARG A 247 21.52 -30.56 9.82
C ARG A 247 20.99 -31.90 10.31
N GLU A 248 20.58 -31.96 11.58
CA GLU A 248 20.03 -33.18 12.18
C GLU A 248 18.50 -33.18 12.17
N LYS A 249 17.90 -34.37 12.07
CA LYS A 249 16.45 -34.53 12.11
C LYS A 249 15.96 -34.56 13.55
N HIS A 250 15.02 -33.69 13.89
CA HIS A 250 14.46 -33.60 15.24
C HIS A 250 13.10 -34.30 15.35
N LYS A 251 12.83 -34.90 16.51
CA LYS A 251 11.54 -35.55 16.79
C LYS A 251 10.44 -34.52 17.04
N TYR A 252 9.29 -34.70 16.38
CA TYR A 252 8.14 -33.82 16.54
C TYR A 252 7.47 -33.95 17.93
N PRO A 253 7.18 -32.85 18.63
CA PRO A 253 6.50 -32.85 19.94
C PRO A 253 4.98 -33.03 19.77
N SER A 254 4.53 -34.28 19.67
CA SER A 254 3.12 -34.60 19.43
C SER A 254 2.21 -34.40 20.65
N THR A 255 2.75 -34.43 21.87
CA THR A 255 1.97 -34.36 23.13
C THR A 255 1.86 -32.93 23.68
N LYS A 256 0.81 -32.67 24.48
CA LYS A 256 0.60 -31.37 25.16
C LYS A 256 1.83 -30.99 26.00
N LYS A 257 2.29 -31.91 26.85
CA LYS A 257 3.45 -31.71 27.75
C LYS A 257 4.74 -31.39 26.99
N ALA A 258 4.97 -32.06 25.85
CA ALA A 258 6.16 -31.79 25.02
C ALA A 258 6.12 -30.38 24.41
N LYS A 259 4.94 -29.92 23.97
CA LYS A 259 4.76 -28.55 23.46
C LYS A 259 4.87 -27.51 24.56
N GLU A 260 4.26 -27.73 25.72
CA GLU A 260 4.38 -26.85 26.90
C GLU A 260 5.85 -26.63 27.29
N LYS A 261 6.63 -27.71 27.31
CA LYS A 261 8.08 -27.63 27.58
C LYS A 261 8.84 -26.78 26.57
N LEU A 262 8.50 -26.84 25.29
CA LEU A 262 9.16 -26.05 24.23
C LEU A 262 8.70 -24.60 24.21
N TYR A 263 7.43 -24.34 24.51
CA TYR A 263 6.89 -22.99 24.53
C TYR A 263 7.43 -22.20 25.72
N GLY A 264 7.59 -22.85 26.88
CA GLY A 264 7.98 -22.18 28.12
C GLY A 264 7.07 -20.98 28.41
N ASP A 265 7.68 -19.86 28.80
CA ASP A 265 6.96 -18.59 29.06
C ASP A 265 6.84 -17.73 27.80
N THR A 266 7.36 -18.18 26.66
CA THR A 266 7.40 -17.37 25.42
C THR A 266 6.11 -17.38 24.63
N LEU A 267 5.30 -18.47 24.73
CA LEU A 267 4.06 -18.65 23.99
C LEU A 267 2.99 -19.36 24.81
N ARG A 268 1.73 -18.92 24.70
CA ARG A 268 0.58 -19.60 25.32
C ARG A 268 0.11 -20.77 24.44
N LEU A 269 0.07 -21.98 25.00
CA LEU A 269 -0.44 -23.15 24.28
C LEU A 269 -1.97 -23.09 24.12
N ARG A 270 -2.45 -23.16 22.88
CA ARG A 270 -3.88 -23.26 22.56
C ARG A 270 -4.25 -24.70 22.17
N PRO A 271 -5.20 -25.38 22.85
CA PRO A 271 -5.54 -26.78 22.56
C PRO A 271 -5.99 -27.02 21.11
N VAL A 272 -6.77 -26.10 20.54
CA VAL A 272 -7.25 -26.17 19.16
C VAL A 272 -6.08 -26.06 18.17
N GLN A 273 -5.15 -25.14 18.41
CA GLN A 273 -3.92 -25.00 17.62
C GLN A 273 -3.07 -26.27 17.69
N ALA A 274 -2.87 -26.84 18.88
CA ALA A 274 -2.09 -28.06 19.05
C ALA A 274 -2.69 -29.26 18.29
N LYS A 275 -4.03 -29.35 18.24
CA LYS A 275 -4.76 -30.34 17.43
C LYS A 275 -4.55 -30.11 15.93
N MET A 276 -4.62 -28.85 15.47
CA MET A 276 -4.31 -28.48 14.09
C MET A 276 -2.89 -28.90 13.71
N MET A 277 -1.89 -28.56 14.54
CA MET A 277 -0.50 -28.92 14.28
C MET A 277 -0.31 -30.43 14.13
N ASN A 278 -0.90 -31.23 15.03
CA ASN A 278 -0.82 -32.68 14.96
C ASN A 278 -1.50 -33.24 13.71
N SER A 279 -2.65 -32.69 13.32
CA SER A 279 -3.37 -33.16 12.14
C SER A 279 -2.60 -32.89 10.84
N ILE A 280 -1.90 -31.74 10.76
CA ILE A 280 -1.05 -31.39 9.62
C ILE A 280 0.16 -32.33 9.61
N TYR A 281 0.87 -32.45 10.73
CA TYR A 281 2.04 -33.34 10.84
C TYR A 281 1.70 -34.77 10.38
N ASN A 282 0.62 -35.36 10.92
CA ASN A 282 0.22 -36.72 10.59
C ASN A 282 -0.11 -36.94 9.11
N ASN A 283 -0.68 -35.95 8.42
CA ASN A 283 -0.96 -36.06 6.98
C ASN A 283 0.34 -36.06 6.16
N TYR A 284 1.27 -35.18 6.50
CA TYR A 284 2.49 -34.98 5.72
C TYR A 284 3.64 -35.94 6.06
N THR A 285 3.51 -36.71 7.13
CA THR A 285 4.38 -37.86 7.44
C THR A 285 3.77 -39.20 7.04
N HIS A 286 2.57 -39.22 6.47
CA HIS A 286 1.95 -40.45 5.96
C HIS A 286 2.64 -40.88 4.65
N ASP A 287 2.62 -42.18 4.34
CA ASP A 287 3.20 -42.73 3.10
C ASP A 287 2.58 -42.11 1.83
N GLU A 288 1.27 -41.83 1.87
CA GLU A 288 0.51 -41.18 0.79
C GLU A 288 -0.12 -39.89 1.32
N PRO A 289 0.64 -38.78 1.41
CA PRO A 289 0.09 -37.51 1.84
C PRO A 289 -0.98 -37.05 0.84
N LYS A 290 -2.04 -36.43 1.35
CA LYS A 290 -3.12 -35.85 0.54
C LYS A 290 -3.07 -34.33 0.56
N ASN A 291 -3.68 -33.73 -0.44
CA ASN A 291 -4.03 -32.31 -0.39
C ASN A 291 -4.91 -32.08 0.85
N MET A 292 -4.66 -30.99 1.58
CA MET A 292 -5.34 -30.75 2.85
C MET A 292 -5.94 -29.36 2.91
N ILE A 293 -7.22 -29.26 3.26
CA ILE A 293 -7.90 -28.00 3.56
C ILE A 293 -8.10 -27.90 5.07
N VAL A 294 -7.59 -26.82 5.66
CA VAL A 294 -7.74 -26.48 7.07
C VAL A 294 -8.52 -25.17 7.19
N GLU A 295 -9.78 -25.29 7.61
CA GLU A 295 -10.55 -24.13 8.07
C GLU A 295 -10.30 -23.95 9.56
N ALA A 296 -9.61 -22.88 9.95
CA ALA A 296 -9.28 -22.59 11.34
C ALA A 296 -9.75 -21.18 11.71
N GLY A 297 -10.68 -21.07 12.65
CA GLY A 297 -11.26 -19.78 13.06
C GLY A 297 -10.22 -18.70 13.41
N THR A 298 -10.64 -17.44 13.39
CA THR A 298 -9.84 -16.33 13.92
C THR A 298 -9.38 -16.65 15.34
N GLY A 299 -8.19 -16.21 15.73
CA GLY A 299 -7.65 -16.53 17.07
C GLY A 299 -7.09 -17.93 17.27
N VAL A 300 -7.20 -18.86 16.31
CA VAL A 300 -6.57 -20.19 16.47
C VAL A 300 -5.03 -20.10 16.45
N GLY A 301 -4.45 -19.06 15.84
CA GLY A 301 -3.01 -18.96 15.60
C GLY A 301 -2.59 -19.81 14.39
N LYS A 302 -3.27 -19.59 13.26
CA LYS A 302 -3.17 -20.37 12.00
C LYS A 302 -1.73 -20.49 11.51
N THR A 303 -1.02 -19.37 11.43
CA THR A 303 0.32 -19.25 10.86
C THR A 303 1.32 -20.15 11.57
N LEU A 304 1.47 -20.00 12.89
CA LEU A 304 2.29 -20.91 13.67
C LEU A 304 1.75 -22.36 13.64
N GLY A 305 0.43 -22.52 13.57
CA GLY A 305 -0.27 -23.81 13.48
C GLY A 305 0.14 -24.67 12.27
N TYR A 306 0.44 -24.07 11.12
CA TYR A 306 0.97 -24.79 9.96
C TYR A 306 2.49 -24.75 9.85
N LEU A 307 3.14 -23.64 10.20
CA LEU A 307 4.59 -23.50 10.10
C LEU A 307 5.33 -24.45 11.04
N PHE A 308 4.85 -24.59 12.27
CA PHE A 308 5.48 -25.44 13.28
C PHE A 308 5.58 -26.91 12.83
N PRO A 309 4.48 -27.63 12.53
CA PRO A 309 4.58 -29.02 12.08
C PRO A 309 5.33 -29.17 10.76
N LEU A 310 5.11 -28.26 9.78
CA LEU A 310 5.80 -28.36 8.49
C LEU A 310 7.31 -28.15 8.62
N SER A 311 7.79 -27.35 9.58
CA SER A 311 9.22 -27.19 9.84
C SER A 311 9.87 -28.51 10.26
N TYR A 312 9.20 -29.34 11.07
CA TYR A 312 9.69 -30.68 11.43
C TYR A 312 9.59 -31.69 10.28
N VAL A 313 8.62 -31.52 9.38
CA VAL A 313 8.47 -32.40 8.19
C VAL A 313 9.52 -32.07 7.14
N ALA A 314 9.75 -30.78 6.89
CA ALA A 314 10.59 -30.30 5.81
C ALA A 314 12.08 -30.29 6.16
N TYR A 315 12.44 -29.92 7.39
CA TYR A 315 13.84 -29.81 7.79
C TYR A 315 14.52 -31.18 7.92
N PRO A 316 15.76 -31.36 7.41
CA PRO A 316 16.60 -30.39 6.70
C PRO A 316 16.55 -30.49 5.16
N ASP A 317 15.67 -31.31 4.61
CA ASP A 317 15.76 -31.83 3.24
C ASP A 317 14.92 -31.07 2.21
N LYS A 318 13.84 -30.41 2.64
CA LYS A 318 12.87 -29.73 1.78
C LYS A 318 12.61 -28.30 2.22
N LYS A 319 12.24 -27.46 1.26
CA LYS A 319 11.77 -26.09 1.51
C LYS A 319 10.26 -26.08 1.74
N ILE A 320 9.80 -25.01 2.37
CA ILE A 320 8.39 -24.66 2.53
C ILE A 320 8.14 -23.37 1.73
N VAL A 321 7.13 -23.37 0.87
CA VAL A 321 6.66 -22.17 0.16
C VAL A 321 5.31 -21.78 0.76
N VAL A 322 5.24 -20.57 1.32
CA VAL A 322 4.02 -19.99 1.88
C VAL A 322 3.56 -18.86 0.97
N SER A 323 2.35 -18.99 0.43
CA SER A 323 1.70 -17.98 -0.38
C SER A 323 0.51 -17.40 0.39
N THR A 324 0.44 -16.08 0.52
CA THR A 324 -0.66 -15.37 1.20
C THR A 324 -1.29 -14.29 0.31
N ALA A 325 -2.38 -13.66 0.75
CA ALA A 325 -3.16 -12.76 -0.09
C ALA A 325 -2.50 -11.38 -0.33
N THR A 326 -1.72 -10.84 0.63
CA THR A 326 -1.19 -9.47 0.54
C THR A 326 0.26 -9.35 1.02
N ASN A 327 0.97 -8.31 0.57
CA ASN A 327 2.35 -8.02 1.01
C ASN A 327 2.43 -7.69 2.51
N ILE A 328 1.36 -7.11 3.09
CA ILE A 328 1.28 -6.83 4.54
C ILE A 328 1.29 -8.15 5.32
N LEU A 329 0.49 -9.14 4.89
CA LEU A 329 0.47 -10.46 5.52
C LEU A 329 1.82 -11.19 5.38
N GLN A 330 2.52 -11.03 4.25
CA GLN A 330 3.88 -11.58 4.09
C GLN A 330 4.83 -11.02 5.17
N GLN A 331 4.80 -9.70 5.37
CA GLN A 331 5.64 -9.03 6.35
C GLN A 331 5.31 -9.48 7.77
N GLN A 332 4.01 -9.60 8.10
CA GLN A 332 3.54 -10.12 9.39
C GLN A 332 4.03 -11.56 9.64
N ILE A 333 4.05 -12.41 8.61
CA ILE A 333 4.58 -13.78 8.72
C ILE A 333 6.06 -13.74 9.11
N ILE A 334 6.90 -12.92 8.46
CA ILE A 334 8.32 -12.82 8.83
C ILE A 334 8.51 -12.21 10.22
N ASP A 335 8.00 -11.00 10.45
CA ASP A 335 8.36 -10.21 11.63
C ASP A 335 7.82 -10.85 12.92
N THR A 336 6.65 -11.47 12.84
CA THR A 336 6.00 -12.08 14.01
C THR A 336 6.13 -13.59 14.00
N SER A 337 5.64 -14.27 12.96
CA SER A 337 5.42 -15.71 13.01
C SER A 337 6.71 -16.52 12.87
N ILE A 338 7.62 -16.12 11.98
CA ILE A 338 8.94 -16.75 11.84
C ILE A 338 9.81 -16.46 13.06
N ALA A 339 9.76 -15.24 13.59
CA ALA A 339 10.45 -14.89 14.83
C ALA A 339 9.97 -15.75 16.01
N GLN A 340 8.65 -15.92 16.17
CA GLN A 340 8.08 -16.81 17.18
C GLN A 340 8.43 -18.28 16.93
N LEU A 341 8.37 -18.74 15.69
CA LEU A 341 8.73 -20.10 15.31
C LEU A 341 10.18 -20.43 15.69
N ASN A 342 11.14 -19.58 15.33
CA ASN A 342 12.56 -19.79 15.62
C ASN A 342 12.89 -19.69 17.11
N LYS A 343 12.05 -19.07 17.94
CA LYS A 343 12.20 -19.09 19.41
C LYS A 343 11.85 -20.45 20.04
N VAL A 344 10.94 -21.21 19.41
CA VAL A 344 10.44 -22.49 19.97
C VAL A 344 10.99 -23.74 19.28
N LEU A 345 11.58 -23.59 18.09
CA LEU A 345 12.23 -24.70 17.40
C LEU A 345 13.61 -24.99 18.02
N PRO A 346 14.02 -26.26 18.13
CA PRO A 346 15.39 -26.61 18.55
C PRO A 346 16.45 -26.37 17.46
N PHE A 347 16.03 -25.90 16.28
CA PHE A 347 16.86 -25.56 15.13
C PHE A 347 16.34 -24.26 14.51
N LYS A 348 17.20 -23.58 13.73
CA LYS A 348 16.85 -22.32 13.07
C LYS A 348 16.40 -22.56 11.63
N MET A 349 15.23 -22.06 11.26
CA MET A 349 14.73 -21.99 9.89
C MET A 349 15.06 -20.63 9.29
N ASN A 350 15.73 -20.61 8.15
CA ASN A 350 16.02 -19.39 7.41
C ASN A 350 14.86 -19.09 6.45
N SER A 351 14.32 -17.87 6.52
CA SER A 351 13.20 -17.45 5.67
C SER A 351 13.58 -16.29 4.75
N VAL A 352 12.94 -16.22 3.57
CA VAL A 352 13.05 -15.10 2.64
C VAL A 352 11.67 -14.69 2.13
N ILE A 353 11.43 -13.37 2.01
CA ILE A 353 10.26 -12.83 1.29
C ILE A 353 10.63 -12.64 -0.18
N ILE A 354 9.69 -13.00 -1.06
CA ILE A 354 9.77 -12.71 -2.50
C ILE A 354 8.54 -11.93 -2.93
N LYS A 355 8.83 -10.81 -3.61
CA LYS A 355 7.86 -9.93 -4.26
C LYS A 355 8.22 -9.77 -5.73
N GLY A 356 7.31 -9.19 -6.51
CA GLY A 356 7.59 -8.83 -7.90
C GLY A 356 8.78 -7.87 -8.02
N ASN A 357 9.50 -7.92 -9.14
CA ASN A 357 10.77 -7.19 -9.33
C ASN A 357 10.60 -5.66 -9.17
N ALA A 358 9.44 -5.11 -9.54
CA ALA A 358 9.13 -3.70 -9.41
C ALA A 358 9.06 -3.20 -7.94
N HIS A 359 9.08 -4.08 -6.95
CA HIS A 359 9.21 -3.66 -5.55
C HIS A 359 10.65 -3.29 -5.17
N TYR A 360 11.64 -3.68 -5.97
CA TYR A 360 13.06 -3.50 -5.61
C TYR A 360 13.69 -2.35 -6.39
N ILE A 361 14.55 -1.60 -5.70
CA ILE A 361 15.37 -0.54 -6.31
C ILE A 361 16.53 -1.13 -7.11
N ASP A 362 16.72 -0.62 -8.34
CA ASP A 362 17.91 -0.82 -9.14
C ASP A 362 18.94 0.26 -8.78
N ILE A 363 20.00 -0.15 -8.07
CA ILE A 363 21.01 0.78 -7.56
C ILE A 363 21.70 1.53 -8.70
N ALA A 364 22.00 0.86 -9.81
CA ALA A 364 22.69 1.48 -10.93
C ALA A 364 21.81 2.55 -11.58
N ARG A 365 20.52 2.27 -11.79
CA ARG A 365 19.55 3.25 -12.32
C ARG A 365 19.35 4.42 -11.36
N PHE A 366 19.24 4.14 -10.05
CA PHE A 366 19.12 5.19 -9.05
C PHE A 366 20.34 6.12 -9.05
N VAL A 367 21.55 5.57 -9.01
CA VAL A 367 22.80 6.37 -9.04
C VAL A 367 22.90 7.18 -10.33
N HIS A 368 22.50 6.60 -11.47
CA HIS A 368 22.41 7.34 -12.73
C HIS A 368 21.45 8.53 -12.62
N SER A 369 20.27 8.33 -12.02
CA SER A 369 19.28 9.40 -11.83
C SER A 369 19.76 10.55 -10.94
N LEU A 370 20.72 10.32 -10.01
CA LEU A 370 21.30 11.37 -9.18
C LEU A 370 22.15 12.36 -9.99
N SER A 371 22.60 11.97 -11.19
CA SER A 371 23.42 12.81 -12.06
C SER A 371 22.59 13.78 -12.91
N VAL A 372 21.28 13.60 -12.94
CA VAL A 372 20.34 14.45 -13.68
C VAL A 372 19.82 15.54 -12.76
N ILE A 373 19.97 16.80 -13.19
CA ILE A 373 19.37 17.94 -12.51
C ILE A 373 17.85 17.78 -12.61
N GLU A 374 17.20 17.79 -11.46
CA GLU A 374 15.77 17.56 -11.33
C GLU A 374 15.11 18.85 -10.84
N ASP A 375 14.08 19.32 -11.54
CA ASP A 375 13.33 20.52 -11.15
C ASP A 375 12.12 20.20 -10.27
N SER A 376 11.63 18.95 -10.29
CA SER A 376 10.52 18.51 -9.46
C SER A 376 10.92 18.41 -7.99
N LYS A 377 10.35 19.29 -7.16
CA LYS A 377 10.56 19.28 -5.69
C LYS A 377 10.28 17.90 -5.08
N LEU A 378 9.24 17.22 -5.58
CA LEU A 378 8.87 15.88 -5.11
C LEU A 378 9.97 14.85 -5.43
N VAL A 379 10.53 14.86 -6.64
CA VAL A 379 11.57 13.90 -7.04
C VAL A 379 12.89 14.21 -6.32
N GLN A 380 13.25 15.48 -6.14
CA GLN A 380 14.38 15.90 -5.31
C GLN A 380 14.28 15.33 -3.88
N LEU A 381 13.11 15.49 -3.24
CA LEU A 381 12.84 14.94 -1.91
C LEU A 381 12.95 13.41 -1.89
N LEU A 382 12.38 12.72 -2.88
CA LEU A 382 12.47 11.26 -3.00
C LEU A 382 13.92 10.79 -3.16
N LYS A 383 14.74 11.46 -3.98
CA LYS A 383 16.17 11.16 -4.13
C LYS A 383 16.92 11.28 -2.81
N ALA A 384 16.71 12.36 -2.05
CA ALA A 384 17.32 12.55 -0.73
C ALA A 384 16.87 11.48 0.27
N LYS A 385 15.56 11.18 0.30
CA LYS A 385 14.99 10.13 1.13
C LYS A 385 15.59 8.74 0.85
N ILE A 386 15.76 8.38 -0.43
CA ILE A 386 16.37 7.11 -0.84
C ILE A 386 17.84 7.05 -0.44
N LEU A 387 18.60 8.14 -0.60
CA LEU A 387 20.01 8.21 -0.16
C LEU A 387 20.17 7.90 1.33
N VAL A 388 19.28 8.41 2.18
CA VAL A 388 19.28 8.10 3.62
C VAL A 388 18.83 6.66 3.88
N TRP A 389 17.79 6.19 3.19
CA TRP A 389 17.27 4.83 3.35
C TRP A 389 18.27 3.72 2.98
N LEU A 390 19.12 3.96 1.97
CA LEU A 390 20.21 3.05 1.58
C LEU A 390 21.22 2.79 2.71
N LEU A 391 21.26 3.66 3.72
CA LEU A 391 22.09 3.49 4.91
C LEU A 391 21.54 2.48 5.90
N SER A 392 20.27 2.07 5.78
CA SER A 392 19.63 1.12 6.71
C SER A 392 19.06 -0.13 6.04
N THR A 393 18.65 -0.06 4.77
CA THR A 393 17.98 -1.19 4.12
C THR A 393 18.93 -2.35 3.81
N GLN A 394 18.47 -3.57 4.07
CA GLN A 394 19.18 -4.82 3.73
C GLN A 394 18.50 -5.60 2.60
N SER A 395 17.35 -5.10 2.13
CA SER A 395 16.48 -5.78 1.17
C SER A 395 16.34 -5.00 -0.14
N GLY A 396 16.50 -3.67 -0.11
CA GLY A 396 16.22 -2.80 -1.25
C GLY A 396 14.73 -2.75 -1.64
N ASP A 397 13.84 -3.16 -0.74
CA ASP A 397 12.40 -3.17 -0.95
C ASP A 397 11.80 -1.77 -0.74
N LEU A 398 11.32 -1.17 -1.83
CA LEU A 398 10.73 0.17 -1.84
C LEU A 398 9.45 0.29 -1.00
N ASP A 399 8.80 -0.83 -0.63
CA ASP A 399 7.67 -0.80 0.30
C ASP A 399 8.11 -0.31 1.70
N GLU A 400 9.39 -0.46 2.08
CA GLU A 400 9.96 0.03 3.35
C GLU A 400 9.82 1.56 3.50
N LEU A 401 9.79 2.29 2.38
CA LEU A 401 9.69 3.76 2.37
C LEU A 401 8.28 4.28 2.70
N ASN A 402 7.28 3.38 2.87
CA ASN A 402 5.88 3.70 3.19
C ASN A 402 5.29 4.81 2.30
N LEU A 403 5.65 4.79 1.02
CA LEU A 403 5.29 5.86 0.10
C LEU A 403 3.84 5.69 -0.37
N ASN A 404 2.98 6.61 0.02
CA ASN A 404 1.67 6.78 -0.63
C ASN A 404 1.83 7.12 -2.13
N SER A 405 3.01 7.64 -2.52
CA SER A 405 3.37 8.09 -3.86
C SER A 405 4.09 7.03 -4.70
N GLN A 406 3.88 5.72 -4.48
CA GLN A 406 4.38 4.67 -5.38
C GLN A 406 3.88 4.82 -6.84
N GLN A 407 2.93 5.73 -7.07
CA GLN A 407 2.44 6.15 -8.39
C GLN A 407 3.31 7.24 -9.06
N SER A 408 4.32 7.78 -8.38
CA SER A 408 5.23 8.77 -8.99
C SER A 408 5.94 8.12 -10.19
N PRO A 409 5.91 8.74 -11.39
CA PRO A 409 6.58 8.21 -12.57
C PRO A 409 8.07 7.91 -12.34
N TYR A 410 8.73 8.67 -11.46
CA TYR A 410 10.14 8.49 -11.09
C TYR A 410 10.47 7.08 -10.62
N PHE A 411 9.57 6.39 -9.91
CA PHE A 411 9.82 5.02 -9.49
C PHE A 411 9.95 4.05 -10.67
N THR A 412 9.31 4.32 -11.79
CA THR A 412 9.45 3.51 -13.02
C THR A 412 10.89 3.54 -13.53
N GLU A 413 11.60 4.65 -13.32
CA GLU A 413 12.98 4.85 -13.77
C GLU A 413 13.99 4.08 -12.92
N ILE A 414 13.72 3.93 -11.62
CA ILE A 414 14.69 3.37 -10.66
C ILE A 414 14.33 1.97 -10.16
N ARG A 415 13.20 1.39 -10.59
CA ARG A 415 12.79 0.03 -10.24
C ARG A 415 13.44 -1.01 -11.15
N HIS A 416 13.63 -2.21 -10.61
CA HIS A 416 14.12 -3.33 -11.39
C HIS A 416 13.11 -3.85 -12.41
N GLN A 417 13.63 -4.30 -13.55
CA GLN A 417 12.91 -5.05 -14.59
C GLN A 417 13.12 -6.57 -14.47
N GLY A 418 13.97 -7.01 -13.53
CA GLY A 418 14.20 -8.42 -13.19
C GLY A 418 15.66 -8.82 -13.25
N ILE A 419 15.98 -9.99 -12.71
CA ILE A 419 17.38 -10.44 -12.60
C ILE A 419 18.06 -10.60 -13.97
N ARG A 420 17.30 -10.98 -15.00
CA ARG A 420 17.80 -11.19 -16.37
C ARG A 420 18.15 -9.88 -17.09
N SER A 421 17.65 -8.73 -16.63
CA SER A 421 18.01 -7.43 -17.20
C SER A 421 19.33 -6.88 -16.64
N LEU A 422 19.91 -7.53 -15.63
CA LEU A 422 21.17 -7.08 -15.02
C LEU A 422 22.37 -7.57 -15.82
N ASN A 423 23.33 -6.67 -16.04
CA ASN A 423 24.61 -7.01 -16.64
C ASN A 423 25.61 -7.39 -15.54
N PRO A 424 26.16 -8.62 -15.52
CA PRO A 424 27.16 -9.05 -14.53
C PRO A 424 28.44 -8.20 -14.51
N VAL A 425 28.74 -7.48 -15.59
CA VAL A 425 29.90 -6.59 -15.71
C VAL A 425 29.63 -5.22 -15.05
N ASN A 426 28.38 -4.90 -14.70
CA ASN A 426 28.05 -3.64 -14.05
C ASN A 426 28.72 -3.54 -12.67
N ALA A 427 29.31 -2.38 -12.40
CA ALA A 427 29.96 -2.01 -11.14
C ALA A 427 29.13 -2.33 -9.88
N PHE A 428 27.81 -2.17 -9.94
CA PHE A 428 26.90 -2.41 -8.82
C PHE A 428 26.33 -3.83 -8.75
N TYR A 429 26.71 -4.76 -9.65
CA TYR A 429 26.08 -6.09 -9.73
C TYR A 429 26.15 -6.89 -8.43
N HIS A 430 27.26 -6.80 -7.68
CA HIS A 430 27.39 -7.48 -6.40
C HIS A 430 26.71 -6.74 -5.23
N ASP A 431 26.43 -5.46 -5.41
CA ASP A 431 25.68 -4.64 -4.46
C ASP A 431 24.17 -4.77 -4.63
N ASP A 432 23.75 -5.22 -5.80
CA ASP A 432 22.37 -5.33 -6.22
C ASP A 432 21.51 -6.19 -5.28
N PHE A 433 20.35 -5.65 -4.91
CA PHE A 433 19.46 -6.28 -3.96
C PHE A 433 18.74 -7.51 -4.52
N LEU A 434 18.41 -7.55 -5.81
CA LEU A 434 17.85 -8.75 -6.42
C LEU A 434 18.89 -9.87 -6.49
N VAL A 435 20.14 -9.56 -6.84
CA VAL A 435 21.24 -10.56 -6.84
C VAL A 435 21.44 -11.14 -5.44
N ARG A 436 21.41 -10.30 -4.40
CA ARG A 436 21.49 -10.74 -3.00
C ARG A 436 20.29 -11.60 -2.59
N ARG A 437 19.07 -11.20 -2.98
CA ARG A 437 17.84 -11.95 -2.73
C ARG A 437 17.91 -13.34 -3.36
N GLU A 438 18.37 -13.46 -4.60
CA GLU A 438 18.54 -14.75 -5.29
C GLU A 438 19.51 -15.66 -4.53
N LYS A 439 20.64 -15.14 -4.04
CA LYS A 439 21.56 -15.91 -3.19
C LYS A 439 20.88 -16.40 -1.90
N ARG A 440 20.09 -15.54 -1.26
CA ARG A 440 19.32 -15.90 -0.05
C ARG A 440 18.24 -16.96 -0.35
N LEU A 441 17.58 -16.88 -1.50
CA LEU A 441 16.56 -17.83 -1.93
C LEU A 441 17.10 -19.27 -2.06
N HIS A 442 18.32 -19.41 -2.56
CA HIS A 442 18.99 -20.72 -2.62
C HIS A 442 19.23 -21.32 -1.24
N GLN A 443 19.50 -20.49 -0.23
CA GLN A 443 19.82 -20.89 1.14
C GLN A 443 18.60 -20.96 2.08
N ALA A 444 17.43 -20.49 1.64
CA ALA A 444 16.24 -20.42 2.47
C ALA A 444 15.57 -21.79 2.66
N ASP A 445 15.11 -22.05 3.88
CA ASP A 445 14.27 -23.19 4.24
C ASP A 445 12.78 -22.84 4.06
N ILE A 446 12.42 -21.56 4.19
CA ILE A 446 11.06 -21.04 4.04
C ILE A 446 11.04 -19.88 3.04
N ILE A 447 10.21 -19.97 2.02
CA ILE A 447 9.97 -18.93 1.04
C ILE A 447 8.57 -18.37 1.27
N ILE A 448 8.45 -17.06 1.43
CA ILE A 448 7.18 -16.37 1.67
C ILE A 448 6.88 -15.46 0.49
N THR A 449 5.70 -15.59 -0.09
CA THR A 449 5.29 -14.80 -1.26
C THR A 449 3.77 -14.57 -1.27
N ASN A 450 3.23 -13.92 -2.30
CA ASN A 450 1.78 -13.73 -2.48
C ASN A 450 1.23 -14.69 -3.54
N HIS A 451 -0.10 -14.78 -3.61
CA HIS A 451 -0.78 -15.61 -4.60
C HIS A 451 -0.45 -15.22 -6.04
N ALA A 452 -0.36 -13.93 -6.34
CA ALA A 452 -0.07 -13.45 -7.69
C ALA A 452 1.34 -13.89 -8.17
N TYR A 453 2.33 -13.79 -7.30
CA TYR A 453 3.71 -14.20 -7.60
C TYR A 453 3.82 -15.73 -7.66
N LEU A 454 3.18 -16.47 -6.74
CA LEU A 454 3.13 -17.94 -6.80
C LEU A 454 2.59 -18.41 -8.15
N VAL A 455 1.46 -17.85 -8.59
CA VAL A 455 0.79 -18.20 -9.84
C VAL A 455 1.67 -17.94 -11.06
N ALA A 456 2.44 -16.85 -11.04
CA ALA A 456 3.34 -16.49 -12.13
C ALA A 456 4.67 -17.28 -12.13
N HIS A 457 5.14 -17.71 -10.96
CA HIS A 457 6.49 -18.25 -10.76
C HIS A 457 6.50 -19.64 -10.10
N ALA A 458 5.41 -20.41 -10.25
CA ALA A 458 5.28 -21.72 -9.61
C ALA A 458 6.42 -22.69 -9.96
N GLN A 459 6.85 -22.71 -11.22
CA GLN A 459 7.96 -23.53 -11.69
C GLN A 459 9.29 -23.14 -11.02
N GLU A 460 9.56 -21.83 -10.91
CA GLU A 460 10.77 -21.28 -10.29
C GLU A 460 10.80 -21.58 -8.79
N LEU A 461 9.66 -21.42 -8.11
CA LEU A 461 9.50 -21.69 -6.68
C LEU A 461 9.52 -23.18 -6.33
N GLY A 462 9.08 -24.03 -7.25
CA GLY A 462 8.95 -25.47 -7.03
C GLY A 462 10.25 -26.26 -7.15
N ASP A 463 11.35 -25.61 -7.57
CA ASP A 463 12.73 -26.13 -7.63
C ASP A 463 12.80 -27.60 -8.10
N GLY A 464 12.99 -27.77 -9.41
CA GLY A 464 12.65 -28.92 -10.27
C GLY A 464 13.06 -30.35 -9.87
N THR A 465 13.57 -30.61 -8.67
CA THR A 465 13.89 -31.97 -8.18
C THR A 465 13.34 -32.31 -6.79
N ARG A 466 13.06 -31.35 -5.88
CA ARG A 466 12.68 -31.67 -4.49
C ARG A 466 11.22 -31.46 -4.13
N ARG A 467 10.45 -30.75 -4.98
CA ARG A 467 9.01 -30.44 -4.81
C ARG A 467 8.71 -29.95 -3.38
N PRO A 468 8.92 -28.66 -3.09
CA PRO A 468 8.73 -28.12 -1.75
C PRO A 468 7.28 -28.24 -1.28
N TYR A 469 7.06 -28.17 0.03
CA TYR A 469 5.72 -28.13 0.60
C TYR A 469 5.09 -26.77 0.32
N LEU A 470 3.89 -26.76 -0.28
CA LEU A 470 3.16 -25.54 -0.57
C LEU A 470 2.08 -25.31 0.48
N VAL A 471 2.09 -24.12 1.07
CA VAL A 471 1.00 -23.59 1.91
C VAL A 471 0.35 -22.42 1.20
N ILE A 472 -0.95 -22.52 0.95
CA ILE A 472 -1.79 -21.42 0.52
C ILE A 472 -2.53 -20.91 1.76
N ASP A 473 -2.06 -19.82 2.33
CA ASP A 473 -2.72 -19.12 3.43
C ASP A 473 -3.76 -18.13 2.90
N GLU A 474 -4.87 -17.96 3.62
CA GLU A 474 -6.06 -17.24 3.16
C GLU A 474 -6.54 -17.71 1.76
N ALA A 475 -6.58 -19.05 1.59
CA ALA A 475 -6.79 -19.74 0.32
C ALA A 475 -8.04 -19.34 -0.47
N GLN A 476 -9.04 -18.75 0.17
CA GLN A 476 -10.21 -18.20 -0.52
C GLN A 476 -9.88 -17.11 -1.55
N HIS A 477 -8.73 -16.44 -1.46
CA HIS A 477 -8.32 -15.38 -2.39
C HIS A 477 -7.47 -15.88 -3.56
N LEU A 478 -7.06 -17.16 -3.57
CA LEU A 478 -6.17 -17.70 -4.61
C LEU A 478 -6.83 -17.64 -6.00
N SER A 479 -8.08 -18.10 -6.12
CA SER A 479 -8.82 -18.10 -7.39
C SER A 479 -9.03 -16.69 -7.94
N GLU A 480 -9.41 -15.75 -7.08
CA GLU A 480 -9.57 -14.34 -7.47
C GLU A 480 -8.23 -13.72 -7.90
N SER A 481 -7.12 -14.10 -7.27
CA SER A 481 -5.78 -13.62 -7.65
C SER A 481 -5.39 -14.11 -9.06
N ILE A 482 -5.73 -15.34 -9.43
CA ILE A 482 -5.55 -15.88 -10.78
C ILE A 482 -6.38 -15.07 -11.78
N LEU A 483 -7.68 -14.88 -11.49
CA LEU A 483 -8.59 -14.15 -12.36
C LEU A 483 -8.14 -12.69 -12.55
N LYS A 484 -7.77 -11.99 -11.49
CA LYS A 484 -7.24 -10.61 -11.55
C LYS A 484 -5.97 -10.53 -12.40
N ARG A 485 -5.04 -11.48 -12.26
CA ARG A 485 -3.82 -11.51 -13.07
C ARG A 485 -4.10 -11.78 -14.55
N SER A 486 -5.05 -12.67 -14.85
CA SER A 486 -5.42 -12.99 -16.23
C SER A 486 -6.09 -11.83 -16.96
N ARG A 487 -6.65 -10.86 -16.23
CA ARG A 487 -7.31 -9.69 -16.79
C ARG A 487 -6.28 -8.66 -17.19
N ARG A 488 -6.11 -8.45 -18.50
CA ARG A 488 -5.24 -7.42 -19.06
C ARG A 488 -6.03 -6.41 -19.86
N THR A 489 -5.41 -5.26 -20.09
CA THR A 489 -5.97 -4.17 -20.90
C THR A 489 -4.90 -3.64 -21.83
N PHE A 490 -5.15 -3.74 -23.12
CA PHE A 490 -4.40 -3.07 -24.17
C PHE A 490 -4.96 -1.64 -24.34
N ASN A 491 -4.11 -0.64 -24.10
CA ASN A 491 -4.49 0.78 -24.12
C ASN A 491 -3.81 1.49 -25.28
N PHE A 492 -4.60 1.85 -26.30
CA PHE A 492 -4.12 2.48 -27.53
C PHE A 492 -3.46 3.84 -27.26
N GLN A 493 -4.04 4.66 -26.39
CA GLN A 493 -3.47 5.97 -26.05
C GLN A 493 -2.10 5.87 -25.40
N LYS A 494 -1.93 4.94 -24.46
CA LYS A 494 -0.62 4.71 -23.79
C LYS A 494 0.45 4.32 -24.79
N LEU A 495 0.11 3.46 -25.74
CA LEU A 495 1.02 3.02 -26.80
C LEU A 495 1.41 4.20 -27.71
N ARG A 496 0.43 4.97 -28.20
CA ARG A 496 0.67 6.17 -29.01
C ARG A 496 1.51 7.22 -28.29
N THR A 497 1.25 7.49 -27.01
CA THR A 497 2.07 8.42 -26.22
C THR A 497 3.52 7.92 -26.12
N ALA A 498 3.74 6.61 -25.91
CA ALA A 498 5.09 6.06 -25.87
C ALA A 498 5.82 6.22 -27.21
N VAL A 499 5.14 5.92 -28.32
CA VAL A 499 5.67 6.11 -29.68
C VAL A 499 5.99 7.58 -29.94
N HIS A 500 5.09 8.50 -29.60
CA HIS A 500 5.30 9.94 -29.78
C HIS A 500 6.52 10.45 -29.00
N VAL A 501 6.70 10.03 -27.74
CA VAL A 501 7.88 10.37 -26.95
C VAL A 501 9.15 9.82 -27.60
N MET A 502 9.14 8.56 -28.07
CA MET A 502 10.30 7.98 -28.77
C MET A 502 10.61 8.71 -30.09
N SER A 503 9.60 9.09 -30.85
CA SER A 503 9.78 9.90 -32.06
C SER A 503 10.42 11.24 -31.72
N GLY A 504 10.03 11.89 -30.62
CA GLY A 504 10.69 13.09 -30.10
C GLY A 504 12.17 12.88 -29.75
N LEU A 505 12.56 11.70 -29.26
CA LEU A 505 13.95 11.36 -28.93
C LEU A 505 14.81 11.04 -30.16
N VAL A 506 14.21 10.80 -31.32
CA VAL A 506 14.89 10.41 -32.58
C VAL A 506 14.85 11.55 -33.62
N ASN A 507 13.89 12.46 -33.52
CA ASN A 507 13.71 13.56 -34.46
C ASN A 507 14.55 14.79 -34.08
N ASN A 508 14.93 15.57 -35.09
CA ASN A 508 15.71 16.79 -34.91
C ASN A 508 14.85 17.87 -34.23
N GLY A 509 15.22 18.27 -33.01
CA GLY A 509 14.63 19.37 -32.24
C GLY A 509 15.71 20.25 -31.57
N ASN A 510 15.30 21.26 -30.79
CA ASN A 510 16.22 22.20 -30.13
C ASN A 510 17.04 21.60 -28.96
N ASP A 511 16.72 20.36 -28.53
CA ASP A 511 17.43 19.63 -27.49
C ASP A 511 18.22 18.44 -28.07
N ARG A 512 19.29 18.04 -27.36
CA ARG A 512 20.14 16.89 -27.72
C ARG A 512 19.32 15.60 -27.79
N ASN A 513 19.45 14.85 -28.89
CA ASN A 513 18.65 13.65 -29.20
C ASN A 513 19.51 12.47 -29.72
N LEU A 514 18.90 11.32 -30.06
CA LEU A 514 19.63 10.14 -30.56
C LEU A 514 20.37 10.40 -31.88
N THR A 515 19.84 11.26 -32.75
CA THR A 515 20.53 11.67 -33.98
C THR A 515 21.83 12.40 -33.64
N ASP A 516 21.81 13.30 -32.66
CA ASP A 516 23.01 14.01 -32.22
C ASP A 516 24.03 13.08 -31.55
N ILE A 517 23.57 12.14 -30.72
CA ILE A 517 24.42 11.17 -30.02
C ILE A 517 25.21 10.32 -31.02
N PHE A 518 24.54 9.85 -32.07
CA PHE A 518 25.11 8.90 -33.01
C PHE A 518 25.62 9.52 -34.32
N ALA A 519 25.55 10.86 -34.48
CA ALA A 519 25.90 11.57 -35.71
C ALA A 519 27.29 11.22 -36.27
N GLU A 520 28.26 10.98 -35.39
CA GLU A 520 29.65 10.65 -35.76
C GLU A 520 29.88 9.15 -36.01
N GLN A 521 28.84 8.31 -35.92
CA GLN A 521 28.93 6.87 -36.13
C GLN A 521 28.06 6.48 -37.32
N ALA A 522 28.66 6.09 -38.45
CA ALA A 522 27.91 5.71 -39.65
C ALA A 522 26.84 4.63 -39.38
N LEU A 523 27.20 3.58 -38.62
CA LEU A 523 26.25 2.55 -38.18
C LEU A 523 25.21 3.08 -37.20
N GLY A 524 25.59 4.00 -36.32
CA GLY A 524 24.67 4.64 -35.38
C GLY A 524 23.63 5.47 -36.11
N SER A 525 24.06 6.43 -36.94
CA SER A 525 23.19 7.27 -37.78
C SER A 525 22.25 6.42 -38.66
N TYR A 526 22.75 5.33 -39.24
CA TYR A 526 21.93 4.41 -40.02
C TYR A 526 20.81 3.75 -39.19
N ASN A 527 21.14 3.23 -38.01
CA ASN A 527 20.13 2.62 -37.13
C ASN A 527 19.13 3.66 -36.56
N VAL A 528 19.55 4.90 -36.33
CA VAL A 528 18.65 5.99 -35.91
C VAL A 528 17.64 6.32 -37.03
N GLU A 529 18.07 6.34 -38.29
CA GLU A 529 17.17 6.56 -39.43
C GLU A 529 16.18 5.42 -39.62
N LEU A 530 16.63 4.16 -39.50
CA LEU A 530 15.74 2.99 -39.53
C LEU A 530 14.73 3.04 -38.39
N LEU A 531 15.18 3.37 -37.18
CA LEU A 531 14.32 3.49 -36.00
C LEU A 531 13.22 4.55 -36.19
N ARG A 532 13.53 5.67 -36.86
CA ARG A 532 12.53 6.68 -37.23
C ARG A 532 11.46 6.10 -38.16
N GLY A 533 11.87 5.34 -39.17
CA GLY A 533 10.95 4.64 -40.07
C GLY A 533 10.07 3.62 -39.33
N ASP A 534 10.67 2.85 -38.43
CA ASP A 534 9.94 1.83 -37.66
C ASP A 534 8.91 2.44 -36.71
N LEU A 535 9.23 3.57 -36.05
CA LEU A 535 8.30 4.26 -35.17
C LEU A 535 7.05 4.74 -35.92
N ASN A 536 7.22 5.25 -37.15
CA ASN A 536 6.10 5.60 -38.02
C ASN A 536 5.29 4.35 -38.42
N ALA A 537 5.97 3.24 -38.73
CA ALA A 537 5.30 1.98 -39.06
C ALA A 537 4.48 1.44 -37.87
N VAL A 538 4.97 1.60 -36.63
CA VAL A 538 4.20 1.26 -35.42
C VAL A 538 2.94 2.14 -35.32
N GLU A 539 3.06 3.45 -35.53
CA GLU A 539 1.91 4.36 -35.48
C GLU A 539 0.84 3.96 -36.51
N GLU A 540 1.23 3.69 -37.76
CA GLU A 540 0.32 3.21 -38.80
C GLU A 540 -0.32 1.86 -38.45
N ALA A 541 0.45 0.91 -37.92
CA ALA A 541 -0.04 -0.42 -37.55
C ALA A 541 -1.05 -0.35 -36.39
N VAL A 542 -0.79 0.50 -35.39
CA VAL A 542 -1.70 0.75 -34.26
C VAL A 542 -3.00 1.38 -34.75
N ASP A 543 -2.94 2.32 -35.68
CA ASP A 543 -4.12 2.94 -36.28
C ASP A 543 -4.96 1.94 -37.06
N LEU A 544 -4.32 1.08 -37.87
CA LEU A 544 -5.01 0.00 -38.58
C LEU A 544 -5.70 -0.97 -37.60
N PHE A 545 -5.03 -1.34 -36.51
CA PHE A 545 -5.60 -2.23 -35.49
C PHE A 545 -6.79 -1.58 -34.78
N GLN A 546 -6.65 -0.31 -34.39
CA GLN A 546 -7.72 0.45 -33.76
C GLN A 546 -8.93 0.61 -34.68
N GLN A 547 -8.71 0.90 -35.96
CA GLN A 547 -9.78 1.02 -36.95
C GLN A 547 -10.49 -0.32 -37.20
N ALA A 548 -9.76 -1.43 -37.24
CA ALA A 548 -10.34 -2.76 -37.38
C ALA A 548 -11.28 -3.09 -36.21
N LEU A 549 -10.85 -2.83 -34.97
CA LEU A 549 -11.72 -2.93 -33.79
C LEU A 549 -12.93 -2.00 -33.91
N TYR A 550 -12.73 -0.73 -34.21
CA TYR A 550 -13.82 0.24 -34.26
C TYR A 550 -14.87 -0.15 -35.31
N ARG A 551 -14.47 -0.47 -36.55
CA ARG A 551 -15.39 -0.85 -37.63
C ARG A 551 -16.18 -2.10 -37.32
N GLN A 552 -15.54 -3.10 -36.73
CA GLN A 552 -16.18 -4.40 -36.46
C GLN A 552 -17.23 -4.31 -35.34
N TYR A 553 -17.09 -3.36 -34.40
CA TYR A 553 -17.88 -3.36 -33.16
C TYR A 553 -18.73 -2.11 -32.92
N MET A 554 -18.49 -0.98 -33.58
CA MET A 554 -19.30 0.25 -33.44
C MET A 554 -20.44 0.41 -34.46
N ALA A 555 -20.54 -0.46 -35.47
CA ALA A 555 -21.68 -0.44 -36.38
C ALA A 555 -23.04 -0.75 -35.70
N SER A 556 -23.04 -1.18 -34.43
CA SER A 556 -24.22 -1.58 -33.66
C SER A 556 -24.42 -0.81 -32.33
N ALA A 557 -23.50 0.08 -31.95
CA ALA A 557 -23.60 0.81 -30.69
C ALA A 557 -24.49 2.05 -30.86
N THR A 558 -25.66 2.02 -30.24
CA THR A 558 -26.56 3.18 -30.16
C THR A 558 -25.87 4.36 -29.48
N SER A 559 -25.92 5.52 -30.11
CA SER A 559 -25.43 6.80 -29.57
C SER A 559 -26.18 7.14 -28.28
N ASN A 560 -25.46 7.24 -27.16
CA ASN A 560 -25.96 7.89 -25.96
C ASN A 560 -25.41 9.34 -25.95
N PRO A 561 -26.19 10.35 -25.54
CA PRO A 561 -25.75 11.75 -25.61
C PRO A 561 -24.87 12.19 -24.42
N ASP A 562 -24.75 11.36 -23.39
CA ASP A 562 -23.92 11.66 -22.23
C ASP A 562 -22.48 11.17 -22.47
N ASN A 563 -21.50 11.93 -21.98
CA ASN A 563 -20.06 11.69 -22.10
C ASN A 563 -19.60 10.47 -21.25
N GLU A 564 -20.39 9.40 -21.25
CA GLU A 564 -20.24 8.21 -20.43
C GLU A 564 -19.25 7.22 -21.05
N LEU A 565 -18.61 6.44 -20.17
CA LEU A 565 -17.80 5.29 -20.55
C LEU A 565 -18.72 4.17 -21.03
N ILE A 566 -18.58 3.77 -22.29
CA ILE A 566 -19.28 2.63 -22.85
C ILE A 566 -18.36 1.43 -22.80
N GLU A 567 -18.81 0.38 -22.11
CA GLU A 567 -18.18 -0.93 -22.16
C GLU A 567 -19.02 -1.91 -23.00
N GLN A 568 -18.43 -2.44 -24.07
CA GLN A 568 -19.11 -3.33 -25.02
C GLN A 568 -18.44 -4.71 -25.04
N PRO A 569 -19.15 -5.80 -24.66
CA PRO A 569 -18.59 -7.16 -24.73
C PRO A 569 -18.37 -7.59 -26.19
N LEU A 570 -17.27 -8.31 -26.42
CA LEU A 570 -16.89 -8.88 -27.72
C LEU A 570 -17.15 -10.39 -27.75
N ARG A 571 -17.35 -10.93 -28.95
CA ARG A 571 -17.38 -12.39 -29.14
C ARG A 571 -15.97 -12.92 -29.32
N ASN A 572 -15.63 -13.99 -28.61
CA ASN A 572 -14.28 -14.55 -28.59
C ASN A 572 -13.81 -15.03 -29.97
N ASP A 573 -14.69 -15.56 -30.82
CA ASP A 573 -14.36 -15.98 -32.19
C ASP A 573 -13.94 -14.80 -33.08
N GLN A 574 -14.58 -13.65 -32.90
CA GLN A 574 -14.26 -12.43 -33.63
C GLN A 574 -12.95 -11.80 -33.14
N VAL A 575 -12.69 -11.81 -31.83
CA VAL A 575 -11.41 -11.37 -31.27
C VAL A 575 -10.28 -12.28 -31.73
N MET A 576 -10.49 -13.60 -31.71
CA MET A 576 -9.50 -14.57 -32.17
C MET A 576 -9.13 -14.37 -33.64
N SER A 577 -10.12 -14.09 -34.50
CA SER A 577 -9.85 -13.77 -35.91
C SER A 577 -9.07 -12.47 -36.09
N LEU A 578 -9.26 -11.48 -35.22
CA LEU A 578 -8.55 -10.21 -35.29
C LEU A 578 -7.12 -10.31 -34.75
N LEU A 579 -6.92 -11.12 -33.71
CA LEU A 579 -5.63 -11.40 -33.08
C LEU A 579 -4.87 -12.56 -33.75
N ASP A 580 -5.35 -13.05 -34.90
CA ASP A 580 -4.62 -14.05 -35.69
C ASP A 580 -3.28 -13.47 -36.13
N ILE A 581 -2.19 -14.09 -35.68
CA ILE A 581 -0.80 -13.71 -35.98
C ILE A 581 -0.55 -13.76 -37.50
N SER A 582 -1.25 -14.63 -38.22
CA SER A 582 -1.15 -14.72 -39.68
C SER A 582 -1.95 -13.62 -40.40
N GLY A 583 -2.75 -12.84 -39.67
CA GLY A 583 -3.59 -11.79 -40.20
C GLY A 583 -2.80 -10.52 -40.56
N PRO A 584 -3.23 -9.74 -41.57
CA PRO A 584 -2.48 -8.58 -42.08
C PRO A 584 -2.33 -7.44 -41.06
N VAL A 585 -3.24 -7.32 -40.10
CA VAL A 585 -3.19 -6.29 -39.06
C VAL A 585 -2.14 -6.63 -38.01
N MET A 586 -2.19 -7.86 -37.47
CA MET A 586 -1.24 -8.32 -36.45
C MET A 586 0.16 -8.48 -37.02
N MET A 587 0.31 -9.04 -38.22
CA MET A 587 1.62 -9.19 -38.86
C MET A 587 2.33 -7.84 -39.05
N LYS A 588 1.60 -6.79 -39.46
CA LYS A 588 2.16 -5.43 -39.55
C LYS A 588 2.59 -4.88 -38.19
N LEU A 589 1.77 -5.07 -37.17
CA LEU A 589 2.05 -4.58 -35.82
C LEU A 589 3.26 -5.30 -35.22
N GLU A 590 3.28 -6.63 -35.24
CA GLU A 590 4.36 -7.46 -34.71
C GLU A 590 5.68 -7.18 -35.44
N GLN A 591 5.64 -7.03 -36.77
CA GLN A 591 6.80 -6.65 -37.57
C GLN A 591 7.32 -5.26 -37.17
N ALA A 592 6.46 -4.26 -37.06
CA ALA A 592 6.87 -2.91 -36.69
C ALA A 592 7.47 -2.84 -35.28
N LEU A 593 6.84 -3.49 -34.30
CA LEU A 593 7.34 -3.57 -32.92
C LEU A 593 8.70 -4.29 -32.85
N SER A 594 8.84 -5.39 -33.58
CA SER A 594 10.09 -6.16 -33.67
C SER A 594 11.23 -5.35 -34.28
N SER A 595 10.96 -4.56 -35.34
CA SER A 595 11.97 -3.70 -35.97
C SER A 595 12.48 -2.61 -35.03
N VAL A 596 11.58 -1.94 -34.28
CA VAL A 596 11.98 -0.96 -33.26
C VAL A 596 12.91 -1.60 -32.23
N GLN A 597 12.55 -2.79 -31.73
CA GLN A 597 13.38 -3.51 -30.76
C GLN A 597 14.75 -3.89 -31.34
N LEU A 598 14.80 -4.35 -32.59
CA LEU A 598 16.03 -4.74 -33.27
C LEU A 598 17.00 -3.56 -33.42
N HIS A 599 16.55 -2.46 -34.04
CA HIS A 599 17.42 -1.32 -34.30
C HIS A 599 17.83 -0.58 -33.02
N PHE A 600 16.93 -0.49 -32.02
CA PHE A 600 17.33 0.05 -30.73
C PHE A 600 18.32 -0.85 -29.97
N SER A 601 18.21 -2.18 -30.12
CA SER A 601 19.19 -3.12 -29.54
C SER A 601 20.58 -2.92 -30.18
N ALA A 602 20.65 -2.68 -31.49
CA ALA A 602 21.90 -2.35 -32.18
C ALA A 602 22.51 -1.03 -31.66
N LEU A 603 21.70 0.02 -31.49
CA LEU A 603 22.15 1.28 -30.87
C LEU A 603 22.63 1.09 -29.43
N SER A 604 21.90 0.30 -28.65
CA SER A 604 22.26 -0.03 -27.26
C SER A 604 23.59 -0.81 -27.18
N HIS A 605 23.84 -1.70 -28.13
CA HIS A 605 25.12 -2.40 -28.24
C HIS A 605 26.26 -1.44 -28.61
N LEU A 606 26.06 -0.58 -29.61
CA LEU A 606 27.05 0.46 -29.97
C LEU A 606 27.36 1.36 -28.76
N PHE A 607 26.32 1.79 -28.06
CA PHE A 607 26.43 2.62 -26.86
C PHE A 607 27.23 1.92 -25.75
N SER A 608 26.88 0.68 -25.42
CA SER A 608 27.58 -0.08 -24.37
C SER A 608 29.02 -0.46 -24.71
N SER A 609 29.38 -0.54 -26.00
CA SER A 609 30.75 -0.85 -26.45
C SER A 609 31.76 0.29 -26.25
N GLN A 610 31.30 1.54 -26.04
CA GLN A 610 32.15 2.72 -25.89
C GLN A 610 31.78 3.52 -24.62
N PRO A 611 31.85 2.92 -23.42
CA PRO A 611 31.30 3.53 -22.22
C PRO A 611 31.91 4.90 -21.91
N ASP A 612 33.18 5.14 -22.18
CA ASP A 612 33.86 6.40 -21.82
C ASP A 612 33.52 7.58 -22.75
N ARG A 613 32.87 7.32 -23.89
CA ARG A 613 32.52 8.36 -24.88
C ARG A 613 31.31 9.20 -24.47
N TRP A 614 30.38 8.61 -23.73
CA TRP A 614 29.03 9.15 -23.59
C TRP A 614 28.86 10.05 -22.39
N LEU A 615 28.23 11.20 -22.61
CA LEU A 615 27.84 12.11 -21.53
C LEU A 615 26.76 11.48 -20.65
N LEU A 616 26.61 11.99 -19.43
CA LEU A 616 25.53 11.58 -18.52
C LEU A 616 24.14 11.85 -19.13
N SER A 617 23.99 12.96 -19.85
CA SER A 617 22.78 13.29 -20.62
C SER A 617 22.47 12.25 -21.71
N ASP A 618 23.50 11.71 -22.38
CA ASP A 618 23.34 10.72 -23.46
C ASP A 618 22.80 9.40 -22.91
N ARG A 619 23.36 8.98 -21.76
CA ARG A 619 22.88 7.80 -21.02
C ARG A 619 21.43 7.97 -20.56
N TYR A 620 21.04 9.18 -20.16
CA TYR A 620 19.66 9.47 -19.79
C TYR A 620 18.71 9.32 -20.98
N LEU A 621 19.05 9.88 -22.14
CA LEU A 621 18.25 9.74 -23.37
C LEU A 621 18.10 8.27 -23.79
N MET A 622 19.19 7.50 -23.75
CA MET A 622 19.14 6.04 -23.98
C MET A 622 18.22 5.33 -22.98
N SER A 623 18.30 5.69 -21.69
CA SER A 623 17.43 5.13 -20.65
C SER A 623 15.97 5.52 -20.83
N GLN A 624 15.68 6.75 -21.24
CA GLN A 624 14.32 7.22 -21.53
C GLN A 624 13.73 6.44 -22.71
N PHE A 625 14.49 6.27 -23.80
CA PHE A 625 14.04 5.48 -24.94
C PHE A 625 13.78 4.02 -24.54
N GLN A 626 14.72 3.38 -23.83
CA GLN A 626 14.56 2.02 -23.30
C GLN A 626 13.32 1.88 -22.42
N SER A 627 12.98 2.92 -21.63
CA SER A 627 11.77 2.94 -20.80
C SER A 627 10.48 3.04 -21.63
N GLN A 628 10.47 3.75 -22.75
CA GLN A 628 9.31 3.78 -23.64
C GLN A 628 9.18 2.48 -24.45
N LEU A 629 10.32 1.93 -24.92
CA LEU A 629 10.35 0.64 -25.60
C LEU A 629 9.78 -0.49 -24.71
N ALA A 630 10.05 -0.47 -23.41
CA ALA A 630 9.45 -1.42 -22.48
C ALA A 630 7.91 -1.39 -22.48
N LYS A 631 7.29 -0.23 -22.71
CA LYS A 631 5.82 -0.10 -22.82
C LYS A 631 5.28 -0.71 -24.11
N LEU A 632 6.04 -0.63 -25.21
CA LEU A 632 5.70 -1.29 -26.48
C LEU A 632 5.76 -2.81 -26.33
N ILE A 633 6.82 -3.31 -25.69
CA ILE A 633 6.99 -4.74 -25.39
C ILE A 633 5.86 -5.25 -24.47
N GLU A 634 5.46 -4.47 -23.46
CA GLU A 634 4.32 -4.83 -22.59
C GLU A 634 3.00 -4.90 -23.39
N ALA A 635 2.80 -3.98 -24.33
CA ALA A 635 1.63 -3.98 -25.21
C ALA A 635 1.59 -5.22 -26.11
N ASP A 636 2.74 -5.59 -26.71
CA ASP A 636 2.90 -6.82 -27.50
C ASP A 636 2.62 -8.08 -26.67
N GLN A 637 3.23 -8.18 -25.49
CA GLN A 637 3.00 -9.28 -24.55
C GLN A 637 1.52 -9.41 -24.17
N THR A 638 0.83 -8.29 -23.99
CA THR A 638 -0.62 -8.29 -23.70
C THR A 638 -1.43 -8.90 -24.84
N LEU A 639 -1.09 -8.60 -26.10
CA LEU A 639 -1.77 -9.19 -27.26
C LEU A 639 -1.47 -10.69 -27.40
N ASN A 640 -0.23 -11.10 -27.14
CA ASN A 640 0.15 -12.51 -27.11
C ASN A 640 -0.58 -13.28 -26.00
N GLU A 641 -0.66 -12.73 -24.78
CA GLU A 641 -1.43 -13.32 -23.66
C GLU A 641 -2.93 -13.43 -24.00
N PHE A 642 -3.50 -12.45 -24.69
CA PHE A 642 -4.88 -12.51 -25.18
C PHE A 642 -5.09 -13.65 -26.17
N ASN A 643 -4.19 -13.78 -27.15
CA ASN A 643 -4.26 -14.86 -28.14
C ASN A 643 -4.10 -16.24 -27.49
N GLU A 644 -3.13 -16.43 -26.59
CA GLU A 644 -2.94 -17.67 -25.84
C GLU A 644 -4.18 -18.04 -25.01
N THR A 645 -4.78 -17.05 -24.32
CA THR A 645 -5.99 -17.23 -23.54
C THR A 645 -7.16 -17.71 -24.40
N LEU A 646 -7.34 -17.10 -25.58
CA LEU A 646 -8.39 -17.49 -26.53
C LEU A 646 -8.17 -18.90 -27.09
N GLN A 647 -6.93 -19.26 -27.42
CA GLN A 647 -6.60 -20.58 -27.96
C GLN A 647 -6.74 -21.71 -26.93
N GLN A 648 -6.30 -21.48 -25.70
CA GLN A 648 -6.27 -22.53 -24.67
C GLN A 648 -7.56 -22.62 -23.84
N GLN A 649 -8.21 -21.48 -23.59
CA GLN A 649 -9.32 -21.35 -22.64
C GLN A 649 -10.44 -20.43 -23.17
N GLY A 650 -10.61 -20.33 -24.50
CA GLY A 650 -11.56 -19.42 -25.13
C GLY A 650 -13.01 -19.53 -24.65
N GLU A 651 -13.50 -20.71 -24.27
CA GLU A 651 -14.85 -20.87 -23.72
C GLU A 651 -14.99 -20.28 -22.31
N ALA A 652 -13.90 -20.20 -21.56
CA ALA A 652 -13.85 -19.67 -20.19
C ALA A 652 -13.21 -18.27 -20.14
N ALA A 653 -13.18 -17.54 -21.25
CA ALA A 653 -12.63 -16.19 -21.35
C ALA A 653 -13.70 -15.17 -21.75
N ALA A 654 -13.49 -13.90 -21.41
CA ALA A 654 -14.31 -12.80 -21.88
C ALA A 654 -13.44 -11.62 -22.29
N PHE A 655 -13.87 -10.95 -23.37
CA PHE A 655 -13.23 -9.78 -23.94
C PHE A 655 -14.25 -8.66 -24.12
N TRP A 656 -13.84 -7.41 -23.94
CA TRP A 656 -14.68 -6.24 -24.13
C TRP A 656 -13.84 -5.02 -24.53
N ILE A 657 -14.49 -4.06 -25.16
CA ILE A 657 -13.89 -2.75 -25.44
C ILE A 657 -14.47 -1.69 -24.52
N THR A 658 -13.65 -0.71 -24.17
CA THR A 658 -14.04 0.47 -23.41
C THR A 658 -13.80 1.71 -24.26
N ILE A 659 -14.80 2.58 -24.38
CA ILE A 659 -14.78 3.80 -25.21
C ILE A 659 -15.29 4.97 -24.37
N ARG A 660 -14.65 6.13 -24.48
CA ARG A 660 -15.21 7.41 -24.02
C ARG A 660 -15.78 8.15 -25.21
N GLN A 661 -17.04 8.59 -25.14
CA GLN A 661 -17.73 9.29 -26.23
C GLN A 661 -17.34 10.78 -26.40
N SER A 662 -16.16 11.19 -25.94
CA SER A 662 -15.58 12.49 -26.30
C SER A 662 -15.02 12.46 -27.72
N SER A 663 -14.89 13.61 -28.37
CA SER A 663 -14.50 13.83 -29.77
C SER A 663 -13.17 13.20 -30.25
N GLU A 664 -12.43 12.52 -29.38
CA GLU A 664 -11.24 11.77 -29.75
C GLU A 664 -11.49 10.26 -29.69
N GLN A 665 -11.37 9.60 -30.83
CA GLN A 665 -11.26 8.14 -30.92
C GLN A 665 -10.04 7.57 -30.16
N SER A 666 -9.18 8.43 -29.58
CA SER A 666 -7.92 8.12 -28.91
C SER A 666 -8.08 7.28 -27.63
N ALA A 667 -9.24 7.28 -26.98
CA ALA A 667 -9.45 6.64 -25.68
C ALA A 667 -9.88 5.16 -25.71
N LEU A 668 -9.81 4.47 -26.86
CA LEU A 668 -10.19 3.06 -26.98
C LEU A 668 -9.28 2.16 -26.11
N GLN A 669 -9.89 1.18 -25.45
CA GLN A 669 -9.17 0.12 -24.73
C GLN A 669 -9.78 -1.23 -25.07
N LEU A 670 -8.92 -2.25 -25.28
CA LEU A 670 -9.33 -3.64 -25.40
C LEU A 670 -8.93 -4.38 -24.12
N SER A 671 -9.90 -4.96 -23.43
CA SER A 671 -9.67 -5.72 -22.20
C SER A 671 -10.13 -7.15 -22.34
N GLY A 672 -9.48 -8.07 -21.62
CA GLY A 672 -9.87 -9.47 -21.62
C GLY A 672 -9.13 -10.32 -20.60
N GLY A 673 -9.66 -11.52 -20.35
CA GLY A 673 -9.06 -12.49 -19.44
C GLY A 673 -10.01 -13.64 -19.09
N LEU A 674 -9.62 -14.45 -18.11
CA LEU A 674 -10.38 -15.61 -17.67
C LEU A 674 -11.60 -15.24 -16.83
N LEU A 675 -12.67 -16.04 -16.99
CA LEU A 675 -13.90 -16.01 -16.20
C LEU A 675 -13.85 -16.99 -15.02
N GLU A 676 -13.18 -18.12 -15.18
CA GLU A 676 -13.00 -19.15 -14.15
C GLU A 676 -11.54 -19.60 -14.09
N ALA A 677 -11.06 -19.93 -12.89
CA ALA A 677 -9.70 -20.43 -12.67
C ALA A 677 -9.58 -21.95 -12.88
N THR A 678 -10.62 -22.60 -13.42
CA THR A 678 -10.72 -24.06 -13.51
C THR A 678 -9.57 -24.66 -14.32
N HIS A 679 -8.98 -25.73 -13.79
CA HIS A 679 -7.79 -26.44 -14.27
C HIS A 679 -6.48 -25.66 -14.26
N TYR A 680 -6.49 -24.37 -13.95
CA TYR A 680 -5.30 -23.54 -13.95
C TYR A 680 -4.27 -24.05 -12.94
N LEU A 681 -4.70 -24.33 -11.69
CA LEU A 681 -3.79 -24.74 -10.62
C LEU A 681 -3.22 -26.13 -10.87
N THR A 682 -4.04 -27.05 -11.36
CA THR A 682 -3.59 -28.42 -11.71
C THR A 682 -2.56 -28.45 -12.83
N LYS A 683 -2.62 -27.50 -13.78
CA LYS A 683 -1.69 -27.44 -14.91
C LYS A 683 -0.44 -26.61 -14.61
N ASN A 684 -0.61 -25.46 -13.95
CA ASN A 684 0.43 -24.43 -13.87
C ASN A 684 1.06 -24.29 -12.49
N VAL A 685 0.47 -24.86 -11.42
CA VAL A 685 0.98 -24.68 -10.04
C VAL A 685 1.32 -26.02 -9.40
N TYR A 686 0.34 -26.89 -9.21
CA TYR A 686 0.50 -28.14 -8.45
C TYR A 686 1.61 -29.09 -8.95
N PRO A 687 1.94 -29.20 -10.24
CA PRO A 687 3.01 -30.10 -10.71
C PRO A 687 4.39 -29.83 -10.11
N TYR A 688 4.62 -28.60 -9.62
CA TYR A 688 5.91 -28.14 -9.11
C TYR A 688 6.06 -28.31 -7.59
N PHE A 689 5.02 -28.70 -6.87
CA PHE A 689 5.02 -28.79 -5.41
C PHE A 689 4.66 -30.19 -4.91
N ALA A 690 4.95 -30.44 -3.64
CA ALA A 690 4.28 -31.52 -2.90
C ALA A 690 2.82 -31.14 -2.61
N GLN A 691 2.05 -32.09 -2.10
CA GLN A 691 0.59 -31.93 -1.89
C GLN A 691 0.25 -30.65 -1.12
N PRO A 692 -0.48 -29.69 -1.72
CA PRO A 692 -0.68 -28.39 -1.10
C PRO A 692 -1.56 -28.43 0.16
N LEU A 693 -1.23 -27.56 1.12
CA LEU A 693 -2.01 -27.24 2.30
C LEU A 693 -2.74 -25.91 2.07
N PHE A 694 -4.07 -25.91 2.16
CA PHE A 694 -4.90 -24.72 2.06
C PHE A 694 -5.39 -24.33 3.45
N VAL A 695 -5.17 -23.09 3.86
CA VAL A 695 -5.54 -22.59 5.19
C VAL A 695 -6.37 -21.32 5.05
N GLY A 696 -7.37 -21.14 5.91
CA GLY A 696 -8.15 -19.92 5.96
C GLY A 696 -9.13 -19.91 7.14
N ALA A 697 -9.61 -18.73 7.52
CA ALA A 697 -10.59 -18.59 8.61
C ALA A 697 -12.01 -18.98 8.20
N THR A 698 -12.35 -18.72 6.94
CA THR A 698 -13.71 -18.82 6.41
C THR A 698 -13.66 -19.37 4.99
N LEU A 699 -13.57 -20.69 4.88
CA LEU A 699 -13.34 -21.38 3.62
C LEU A 699 -14.63 -22.01 3.07
N PHE A 700 -15.51 -22.51 3.94
CA PHE A 700 -16.71 -23.22 3.51
C PHE A 700 -17.99 -22.49 3.88
N THR A 701 -18.90 -22.39 2.91
CA THR A 701 -20.26 -21.88 3.12
C THR A 701 -21.20 -22.94 3.68
N SER A 702 -20.91 -24.22 3.42
CA SER A 702 -21.57 -25.35 4.05
C SER A 702 -20.67 -26.60 4.03
N PRO A 703 -20.96 -27.64 4.85
CA PRO A 703 -20.23 -28.92 4.81
C PRO A 703 -20.24 -29.65 3.46
N ARG A 704 -21.23 -29.38 2.61
CA ARG A 704 -21.43 -30.05 1.32
C ARG A 704 -21.09 -29.18 0.11
N SER A 705 -20.77 -27.91 0.31
CA SER A 705 -20.52 -26.98 -0.78
C SER A 705 -19.32 -27.41 -1.62
N PRO A 706 -19.48 -27.63 -2.95
CA PRO A 706 -18.36 -27.92 -3.85
C PRO A 706 -17.59 -26.66 -4.26
N TYR A 707 -18.10 -25.47 -3.93
CA TYR A 707 -17.60 -24.18 -4.42
C TYR A 707 -16.08 -24.01 -4.25
N LEU A 708 -15.57 -24.18 -3.03
CA LEU A 708 -14.15 -24.02 -2.75
C LEU A 708 -13.28 -25.05 -3.48
N TYR A 709 -13.76 -26.30 -3.56
CA TYR A 709 -13.04 -27.35 -4.27
C TYR A 709 -12.88 -27.01 -5.75
N HIS A 710 -13.93 -26.48 -6.38
CA HIS A 710 -13.86 -26.03 -7.77
C HIS A 710 -12.92 -24.83 -7.94
N GLN A 711 -12.96 -23.86 -7.02
CA GLN A 711 -12.06 -22.70 -7.08
C GLN A 711 -10.58 -23.05 -6.92
N LEU A 712 -10.28 -24.17 -6.27
CA LEU A 712 -8.93 -24.64 -5.99
C LEU A 712 -8.52 -25.81 -6.89
N ASP A 713 -9.30 -26.20 -7.91
CA ASP A 713 -9.04 -27.40 -8.72
C ASP A 713 -8.80 -28.68 -7.90
N LEU A 714 -9.61 -28.88 -6.86
CA LEU A 714 -9.50 -30.02 -5.95
C LEU A 714 -10.67 -30.99 -6.12
N GLU A 715 -10.35 -32.28 -6.04
CA GLU A 715 -11.36 -33.32 -5.92
C GLU A 715 -11.68 -33.58 -4.44
N ARG A 716 -12.97 -33.51 -4.09
CA ARG A 716 -13.43 -33.69 -2.71
C ARG A 716 -13.03 -35.05 -2.11
N ASN A 717 -13.07 -36.12 -2.91
CA ASN A 717 -12.80 -37.47 -2.44
C ASN A 717 -11.30 -37.72 -2.18
N ASN A 718 -10.43 -36.92 -2.80
CA ASN A 718 -8.98 -37.03 -2.66
C ASN A 718 -8.36 -35.92 -1.79
N THR A 719 -9.20 -35.11 -1.12
CA THR A 719 -8.75 -33.96 -0.33
C THR A 719 -9.15 -34.13 1.13
N LEU A 720 -8.18 -34.08 2.04
CA LEU A 720 -8.42 -34.13 3.48
C LEU A 720 -8.94 -32.79 3.98
N THR A 721 -10.14 -32.75 4.56
CA THR A 721 -10.67 -31.52 5.18
C THR A 721 -10.68 -31.62 6.70
N ARG A 722 -10.20 -30.56 7.37
CA ARG A 722 -10.26 -30.39 8.82
C ARG A 722 -10.79 -29.01 9.17
N ARG A 723 -11.64 -28.95 10.20
CA ARG A 723 -12.25 -27.71 10.69
C ARG A 723 -11.96 -27.54 12.17
N PHE A 724 -11.49 -26.37 12.54
CA PHE A 724 -11.14 -26.00 13.90
C PHE A 724 -11.91 -24.73 14.27
N ALA A 725 -12.82 -24.85 15.24
CA ALA A 725 -13.66 -23.75 15.69
C ALA A 725 -12.82 -22.60 16.29
N SER A 726 -13.36 -21.39 16.18
CA SER A 726 -12.81 -20.22 16.88
C SER A 726 -12.83 -20.45 18.40
N PRO A 727 -11.80 -19.99 19.16
CA PRO A 727 -11.82 -20.03 20.61
C PRO A 727 -12.69 -18.94 21.24
N TYR A 728 -13.15 -17.93 20.47
CA TYR A 728 -13.90 -16.78 21.00
C TYR A 728 -15.35 -17.13 21.35
N ASN A 729 -15.90 -16.43 22.34
CA ASN A 729 -17.26 -16.60 22.84
C ASN A 729 -18.22 -15.64 22.14
N TYR A 730 -18.75 -16.03 20.97
CA TYR A 730 -19.68 -15.18 20.21
C TYR A 730 -21.00 -14.96 20.96
N LYS A 731 -21.44 -15.92 21.77
CA LYS A 731 -22.68 -15.84 22.52
C LYS A 731 -22.76 -14.62 23.45
N GLN A 732 -21.66 -14.29 24.11
CA GLN A 732 -21.58 -13.18 25.06
C GLN A 732 -21.05 -11.91 24.41
N ASN A 733 -20.08 -12.03 23.51
CA ASN A 733 -19.31 -10.88 23.05
C ASN A 733 -19.77 -10.31 21.70
N ALA A 734 -20.63 -11.02 20.97
CA ALA A 734 -21.13 -10.54 19.68
C ALA A 734 -22.65 -10.66 19.55
N LYS A 735 -23.24 -9.82 18.70
CA LYS A 735 -24.64 -9.94 18.27
C LYS A 735 -24.78 -9.62 16.78
N LEU A 736 -25.65 -10.37 16.10
CA LEU A 736 -26.13 -10.05 14.76
C LEU A 736 -27.59 -9.61 14.81
N LEU A 737 -27.84 -8.42 14.29
CA LEU A 737 -29.12 -7.74 14.28
C LEU A 737 -29.59 -7.53 12.83
N ILE A 738 -30.83 -7.88 12.51
CA ILE A 738 -31.37 -7.83 11.14
C ILE A 738 -32.63 -6.97 11.13
N ALA A 739 -32.66 -5.93 10.29
CA ALA A 739 -33.82 -5.06 10.13
C ALA A 739 -34.92 -5.75 9.32
N GLU A 740 -36.13 -5.84 9.90
CA GLU A 740 -37.30 -6.46 9.27
C GLU A 740 -38.07 -5.49 8.36
N ASP A 741 -37.97 -4.20 8.65
CA ASP A 741 -38.73 -3.11 8.04
C ASP A 741 -37.89 -2.23 7.10
N ALA A 742 -36.64 -2.62 6.80
CA ALA A 742 -35.80 -1.85 5.88
C ALA A 742 -36.39 -1.87 4.46
N PRO A 743 -36.51 -0.72 3.77
CA PRO A 743 -36.94 -0.67 2.39
C PRO A 743 -35.97 -1.44 1.48
N VAL A 744 -36.51 -2.13 0.48
CA VAL A 744 -35.70 -2.77 -0.56
C VAL A 744 -35.52 -1.78 -1.70
N PRO A 745 -34.28 -1.45 -2.10
CA PRO A 745 -34.03 -0.45 -3.13
C PRO A 745 -34.51 -0.93 -4.51
N SER A 746 -35.19 -0.04 -5.22
CA SER A 746 -35.68 -0.15 -6.59
C SER A 746 -35.56 1.21 -7.28
N ALA A 747 -35.67 1.24 -8.61
CA ALA A 747 -35.58 2.50 -9.36
C ALA A 747 -36.65 3.54 -8.93
N GLN A 748 -37.77 3.10 -8.36
CA GLN A 748 -38.90 3.96 -7.99
C GLN A 748 -38.84 4.50 -6.55
N ASN A 749 -38.05 3.89 -5.66
CA ASN A 749 -38.02 4.25 -4.23
C ASN A 749 -36.61 4.54 -3.70
N ASN A 750 -35.67 4.88 -4.60
CA ASN A 750 -34.27 5.08 -4.23
C ASN A 750 -34.11 6.26 -3.23
N SER A 751 -34.91 7.32 -3.36
CA SER A 751 -34.92 8.45 -2.41
C SER A 751 -35.32 8.03 -1.00
N ASP A 752 -36.39 7.23 -0.87
CA ASP A 752 -36.89 6.75 0.42
C ASP A 752 -35.89 5.80 1.07
N TYR A 753 -35.22 4.97 0.26
CA TYR A 753 -34.16 4.08 0.72
C TYR A 753 -32.95 4.86 1.26
N ILE A 754 -32.48 5.88 0.53
CA ILE A 754 -31.37 6.75 0.97
C ILE A 754 -31.74 7.45 2.28
N LYS A 755 -32.95 8.02 2.35
CA LYS A 755 -33.44 8.70 3.56
C LYS A 755 -33.48 7.74 4.76
N TYR A 756 -34.07 6.56 4.58
CA TYR A 756 -34.09 5.52 5.61
C TYR A 756 -32.67 5.14 6.08
N LEU A 757 -31.72 4.94 5.16
CA LEU A 757 -30.35 4.60 5.52
C LEU A 757 -29.69 5.73 6.30
N SER A 758 -29.80 6.97 5.84
CA SER A 758 -29.23 8.14 6.50
C SER A 758 -29.79 8.31 7.91
N ASP A 759 -31.12 8.29 8.06
CA ASP A 759 -31.80 8.38 9.36
C ASP A 759 -31.34 7.25 10.28
N THR A 760 -31.31 6.01 9.80
CA THR A 760 -30.92 4.84 10.61
C THR A 760 -29.46 4.90 11.03
N ILE A 761 -28.55 5.24 10.11
CA ILE A 761 -27.13 5.39 10.39
C ILE A 761 -26.90 6.48 11.43
N TYR A 762 -27.54 7.64 11.27
CA TYR A 762 -27.49 8.72 12.24
C TYR A 762 -27.96 8.27 13.62
N GLN A 763 -29.11 7.60 13.72
CA GLN A 763 -29.63 7.12 15.01
C GLN A 763 -28.75 6.04 15.67
N LEU A 764 -28.12 5.16 14.88
CA LEU A 764 -27.20 4.14 15.39
C LEU A 764 -25.89 4.74 15.91
N THR A 765 -25.47 5.88 15.38
CA THR A 765 -24.12 6.45 15.61
C THR A 765 -24.11 7.74 16.42
N LYS A 766 -25.25 8.44 16.55
CA LYS A 766 -25.38 9.64 17.40
C LYS A 766 -25.14 9.28 18.88
N ASN A 767 -24.52 10.20 19.63
CA ASN A 767 -24.21 10.02 21.05
C ASN A 767 -23.47 8.70 21.38
N ALA A 768 -22.72 8.17 20.41
CA ALA A 768 -21.98 6.93 20.53
C ALA A 768 -20.51 7.19 20.23
N ASP A 769 -19.62 6.57 21.00
CA ASP A 769 -18.17 6.71 20.89
C ASP A 769 -17.49 5.42 20.38
N TYR A 770 -18.27 4.53 19.76
CA TYR A 770 -17.79 3.23 19.26
C TYR A 770 -17.20 3.33 17.87
N GLN A 771 -16.13 2.59 17.58
CA GLN A 771 -15.53 2.53 16.25
C GLN A 771 -16.46 1.81 15.25
N THR A 772 -16.93 2.53 14.22
CA THR A 772 -18.01 2.06 13.33
C THR A 772 -17.53 1.91 11.89
N MET A 773 -17.82 0.77 11.26
CA MET A 773 -17.63 0.57 9.83
C MET A 773 -18.96 0.28 9.15
N ILE A 774 -19.24 1.00 8.07
CA ILE A 774 -20.47 0.91 7.29
C ILE A 774 -20.11 0.47 5.87
N LEU A 775 -20.67 -0.67 5.46
CA LEU A 775 -20.40 -1.29 4.17
C LEU A 775 -21.55 -1.05 3.19
N PHE A 776 -21.20 -0.47 2.04
CA PHE A 776 -22.07 -0.16 0.92
C PHE A 776 -21.71 -1.00 -0.31
N ASN A 777 -22.64 -1.08 -1.26
CA ASN A 777 -22.41 -1.70 -2.57
C ASN A 777 -22.09 -0.67 -3.67
N SER A 778 -22.16 0.63 -3.40
CA SER A 778 -21.98 1.71 -4.39
C SER A 778 -21.25 2.91 -3.80
N LEU A 779 -20.28 3.46 -4.53
CA LEU A 779 -19.59 4.72 -4.18
C LEU A 779 -20.55 5.93 -4.29
N VAL A 780 -21.47 5.93 -5.26
CA VAL A 780 -22.49 6.98 -5.40
C VAL A 780 -23.38 7.04 -4.16
N MET A 781 -23.73 5.87 -3.61
CA MET A 781 -24.52 5.80 -2.37
C MET A 781 -23.74 6.35 -1.17
N ILE A 782 -22.43 6.11 -1.10
CA ILE A 782 -21.58 6.70 -0.06
C ILE A 782 -21.59 8.22 -0.16
N GLU A 783 -21.46 8.78 -1.35
CA GLU A 783 -21.49 10.23 -1.58
C GLU A 783 -22.82 10.87 -1.17
N GLN A 784 -23.93 10.25 -1.53
CA GLN A 784 -25.27 10.72 -1.16
C GLN A 784 -25.49 10.68 0.36
N ILE A 785 -25.13 9.56 1.00
CA ILE A 785 -25.27 9.40 2.45
C ILE A 785 -24.32 10.33 3.20
N TYR A 786 -23.07 10.46 2.75
CA TYR A 786 -22.10 11.39 3.33
C TYR A 786 -22.62 12.83 3.31
N SER A 787 -23.22 13.25 2.19
CA SER A 787 -23.81 14.58 2.04
C SER A 787 -24.97 14.81 3.02
N GLN A 788 -25.86 13.84 3.20
CA GLN A 788 -26.97 13.95 4.16
C GLN A 788 -26.49 13.92 5.62
N LEU A 789 -25.51 13.07 5.96
CA LEU A 789 -24.94 13.05 7.30
C LEU A 789 -24.24 14.37 7.63
N ARG A 790 -23.69 15.07 6.64
CA ARG A 790 -23.05 16.39 6.79
C ARG A 790 -24.02 17.49 7.22
N GLU A 791 -25.31 17.30 6.97
CA GLU A 791 -26.37 18.22 7.41
C GLU A 791 -26.83 17.95 8.86
N THR A 792 -26.26 16.94 9.53
CA THR A 792 -26.56 16.59 10.93
C THR A 792 -25.45 17.02 11.88
N ASP A 793 -25.71 16.99 13.18
CA ASP A 793 -24.70 17.23 14.23
C ASP A 793 -23.71 16.06 14.40
N LEU A 794 -23.78 15.03 13.56
CA LEU A 794 -22.88 13.87 13.64
C LEU A 794 -21.43 14.24 13.30
N PHE A 795 -21.22 15.16 12.36
CA PHE A 795 -19.88 15.67 12.03
C PHE A 795 -19.27 16.49 13.17
N ASP A 796 -20.10 17.02 14.09
CA ASP A 796 -19.63 17.65 15.32
C ASP A 796 -19.23 16.60 16.39
N GLN A 797 -19.61 15.32 16.23
CA GLN A 797 -19.42 14.29 17.27
C GLN A 797 -18.41 13.20 16.86
N ARG A 798 -18.16 13.01 15.56
CA ARG A 798 -17.53 11.81 15.00
C ARG A 798 -16.61 12.14 13.83
N ASP A 799 -15.48 11.44 13.75
CA ASP A 799 -14.61 11.48 12.57
C ASP A 799 -15.19 10.63 11.44
N ILE A 800 -15.78 11.24 10.42
CA ILE A 800 -16.42 10.53 9.30
C ILE A 800 -15.44 10.41 8.12
N LEU A 801 -15.10 9.18 7.76
CA LEU A 801 -14.17 8.83 6.70
C LEU A 801 -14.92 8.13 5.57
N ALA A 802 -14.95 8.71 4.37
CA ALA A 802 -15.75 8.21 3.25
C ALA A 802 -14.91 7.95 1.99
N GLN A 803 -14.97 6.71 1.49
CA GLN A 803 -14.20 6.29 0.32
C GLN A 803 -14.57 7.13 -0.91
N GLY A 804 -13.55 7.69 -1.57
CA GLY A 804 -13.73 8.54 -2.76
C GLY A 804 -13.98 10.01 -2.44
N ILE A 805 -14.18 10.36 -1.16
CA ILE A 805 -14.46 11.74 -0.73
C ILE A 805 -13.34 12.26 0.17
N THR A 806 -13.11 11.62 1.34
CA THR A 806 -12.08 12.07 2.30
C THR A 806 -10.70 11.47 2.01
N GLY A 807 -10.66 10.45 1.15
CA GLY A 807 -9.43 9.80 0.73
C GLY A 807 -9.66 8.55 -0.13
N ASN A 808 -8.56 8.00 -0.62
CA ASN A 808 -8.56 6.65 -1.17
C ASN A 808 -8.63 5.61 -0.04
N ARG A 809 -8.81 4.34 -0.41
CA ARG A 809 -8.95 3.22 0.53
C ARG A 809 -7.84 3.18 1.58
N ASP A 810 -6.59 3.28 1.16
CA ASP A 810 -5.43 3.10 2.05
C ASP A 810 -5.30 4.25 3.06
N LYS A 811 -5.51 5.49 2.60
CA LYS A 811 -5.52 6.67 3.48
C LYS A 811 -6.61 6.57 4.55
N ILE A 812 -7.82 6.19 4.15
CA ILE A 812 -8.97 6.07 5.05
C ILE A 812 -8.77 4.93 6.05
N LEU A 813 -8.29 3.76 5.61
CA LEU A 813 -8.01 2.64 6.51
C LEU A 813 -6.97 2.98 7.57
N LYS A 814 -5.92 3.71 7.17
CA LYS A 814 -4.89 4.16 8.09
C LYS A 814 -5.44 5.15 9.12
N GLN A 815 -6.26 6.12 8.68
CA GLN A 815 -6.91 7.06 9.59
C GLN A 815 -7.87 6.34 10.54
N PHE A 816 -8.67 5.42 10.03
CA PHE A 816 -9.60 4.62 10.83
C PHE A 816 -8.89 3.69 11.83
N SER A 817 -7.75 3.12 11.46
CA SER A 817 -7.00 2.24 12.36
C SER A 817 -6.27 2.99 13.48
N GLY A 818 -5.95 4.27 13.27
CA GLY A 818 -5.29 5.13 14.26
C GLY A 818 -6.24 5.97 15.11
N GLY A 819 -7.48 6.19 14.65
CA GLY A 819 -8.49 6.96 15.37
C GLY A 819 -9.23 6.13 16.42
N LYS A 820 -9.75 6.78 17.45
CA LYS A 820 -10.76 6.25 18.37
C LYS A 820 -11.97 7.17 18.21
N ASN A 821 -13.15 6.62 17.88
CA ASN A 821 -14.40 7.35 17.59
C ASN A 821 -14.68 7.73 16.11
N SER A 822 -14.17 6.95 15.15
CA SER A 822 -14.38 7.20 13.72
C SER A 822 -15.55 6.38 13.13
N ILE A 823 -16.17 6.90 12.07
CA ILE A 823 -17.15 6.21 11.22
C ILE A 823 -16.54 6.06 9.82
N LEU A 824 -16.38 4.83 9.36
CA LEU A 824 -15.88 4.54 8.02
C LEU A 824 -17.01 4.14 7.08
N LEU A 825 -17.18 4.88 5.98
CA LEU A 825 -18.08 4.54 4.88
C LEU A 825 -17.25 3.92 3.75
N GLY A 826 -17.39 2.59 3.55
CA GLY A 826 -16.59 1.82 2.59
C GLY A 826 -17.45 1.04 1.60
N ALA A 827 -17.01 0.96 0.33
CA ALA A 827 -17.70 0.19 -0.70
C ALA A 827 -17.23 -1.29 -0.71
N SER A 828 -17.50 -2.02 -1.80
CA SER A 828 -17.16 -3.43 -1.99
C SER A 828 -15.72 -3.79 -1.62
N SER A 829 -14.77 -2.88 -1.90
CA SER A 829 -13.36 -3.06 -1.57
C SER A 829 -13.09 -3.28 -0.08
N PHE A 830 -13.95 -2.79 0.82
CA PHE A 830 -13.79 -2.93 2.27
C PHE A 830 -14.26 -4.28 2.83
N TRP A 831 -14.80 -5.19 2.01
CA TRP A 831 -15.19 -6.52 2.48
C TRP A 831 -14.02 -7.47 2.72
N GLU A 832 -12.87 -7.23 2.08
CA GLU A 832 -11.75 -8.19 2.02
C GLU A 832 -10.39 -7.49 2.14
N GLY A 833 -9.38 -8.19 2.65
CA GLY A 833 -7.99 -7.70 2.71
C GLY A 833 -7.79 -6.47 3.61
N ILE A 834 -8.56 -6.36 4.70
CA ILE A 834 -8.35 -5.33 5.72
C ILE A 834 -7.84 -5.98 6.99
N ASP A 835 -6.68 -5.52 7.44
CA ASP A 835 -6.17 -5.81 8.76
C ASP A 835 -6.45 -4.62 9.69
N LEU A 836 -7.36 -4.81 10.65
CA LEU A 836 -7.70 -3.82 11.67
C LEU A 836 -7.00 -4.21 12.98
N PRO A 837 -6.37 -3.30 13.72
CA PRO A 837 -5.76 -3.63 15.01
C PRO A 837 -6.79 -4.11 16.04
N GLU A 838 -6.33 -4.57 17.20
CA GLU A 838 -7.19 -5.00 18.31
C GLU A 838 -8.14 -3.86 18.73
N SER A 839 -9.40 -4.20 19.04
CA SER A 839 -10.46 -3.25 19.41
C SER A 839 -10.80 -2.14 18.40
N ALA A 840 -10.44 -2.30 17.11
CA ALA A 840 -10.68 -1.30 16.07
C ALA A 840 -12.03 -1.40 15.35
N LEU A 841 -12.93 -2.30 15.75
CA LEU A 841 -14.28 -2.38 15.18
C LEU A 841 -15.28 -2.92 16.20
N GLU A 842 -16.19 -2.05 16.64
CA GLU A 842 -17.24 -2.39 17.61
C GLU A 842 -18.60 -2.48 16.92
N LEU A 843 -18.86 -1.64 15.93
CA LEU A 843 -20.12 -1.62 15.18
C LEU A 843 -19.88 -1.82 13.68
N LEU A 844 -20.42 -2.90 13.14
CA LEU A 844 -20.45 -3.18 11.70
C LEU A 844 -21.86 -2.98 11.17
N ILE A 845 -22.05 -2.01 10.27
CA ILE A 845 -23.34 -1.79 9.59
C ILE A 845 -23.21 -2.28 8.15
N ILE A 846 -24.12 -3.15 7.74
CA ILE A 846 -24.19 -3.72 6.39
C ILE A 846 -25.48 -3.22 5.78
N THR A 847 -25.36 -2.25 4.87
CA THR A 847 -26.52 -1.63 4.23
C THR A 847 -27.23 -2.58 3.27
N ARG A 848 -26.48 -3.49 2.63
CA ARG A 848 -27.01 -4.48 1.68
C ARG A 848 -26.16 -5.74 1.69
N LEU A 849 -26.77 -6.88 1.42
CA LEU A 849 -26.03 -8.14 1.24
C LEU A 849 -24.98 -8.01 0.11
N PRO A 850 -23.75 -8.54 0.30
CA PRO A 850 -22.59 -8.30 -0.57
C PRO A 850 -22.58 -9.17 -1.84
N PHE A 851 -23.70 -9.18 -2.57
CA PHE A 851 -23.76 -9.74 -3.91
C PHE A 851 -23.03 -8.84 -4.90
N ASP A 852 -22.36 -9.46 -5.88
CA ASP A 852 -21.74 -8.71 -6.98
C ASP A 852 -22.82 -8.03 -7.84
N SER A 853 -22.44 -6.96 -8.54
CA SER A 853 -23.36 -6.27 -9.43
C SER A 853 -23.68 -7.15 -10.65
N PRO A 854 -24.96 -7.39 -10.98
CA PRO A 854 -25.33 -8.19 -12.14
C PRO A 854 -25.03 -7.47 -13.47
N ASP A 855 -24.82 -6.15 -13.46
CA ASP A 855 -24.61 -5.36 -14.68
C ASP A 855 -23.13 -5.31 -15.10
N GLU A 856 -22.21 -5.60 -14.18
CA GLU A 856 -20.78 -5.71 -14.48
C GLU A 856 -20.53 -6.75 -15.56
N ILE A 857 -19.77 -6.39 -16.60
CA ILE A 857 -19.53 -7.22 -17.79
C ILE A 857 -19.02 -8.61 -17.41
N MET A 858 -18.04 -8.68 -16.51
CA MET A 858 -17.44 -9.94 -16.11
C MET A 858 -18.42 -10.86 -15.39
N ASN A 859 -19.31 -10.30 -14.56
CA ASN A 859 -20.33 -11.08 -13.88
C ASN A 859 -21.39 -11.58 -14.87
N ARG A 860 -21.81 -10.74 -15.83
CA ARG A 860 -22.71 -11.18 -16.92
C ARG A 860 -22.11 -12.31 -17.74
N ALA A 861 -20.85 -12.18 -18.13
CA ALA A 861 -20.13 -13.19 -18.91
C ALA A 861 -19.98 -14.51 -18.12
N HIS A 862 -19.57 -14.43 -16.85
CA HIS A 862 -19.46 -15.61 -15.99
C HIS A 862 -20.82 -16.28 -15.73
N ASN A 863 -21.87 -15.50 -15.51
CA ASN A 863 -23.22 -16.02 -15.34
C ASN A 863 -23.74 -16.74 -16.60
N LYS A 864 -23.46 -16.19 -17.79
CA LYS A 864 -23.78 -16.83 -19.07
C LYS A 864 -23.04 -18.16 -19.24
N LEU A 865 -21.75 -18.21 -18.89
CA LEU A 865 -20.94 -19.44 -18.91
C LEU A 865 -21.55 -20.52 -18.00
N LEU A 866 -21.89 -20.17 -16.76
CA LEU A 866 -22.52 -21.12 -15.83
C LEU A 866 -23.87 -21.63 -16.35
N GLN A 867 -24.68 -20.75 -16.96
CA GLN A 867 -25.95 -21.15 -17.59
C GLN A 867 -25.74 -22.13 -18.75
N GLN A 868 -24.72 -21.90 -19.59
CA GLN A 868 -24.36 -22.82 -20.69
C GLN A 868 -23.91 -24.19 -20.16
N GLN A 869 -23.27 -24.23 -18.99
CA GLN A 869 -22.94 -25.48 -18.28
C GLN A 869 -24.13 -26.13 -17.55
N GLY A 870 -25.36 -25.61 -17.72
CA GLY A 870 -26.57 -26.11 -17.06
C GLY A 870 -26.64 -25.80 -15.55
N LYS A 871 -25.80 -24.88 -15.05
CA LYS A 871 -25.73 -24.49 -13.63
C LYS A 871 -26.55 -23.22 -13.39
N ASN A 872 -27.11 -23.11 -12.19
CA ASN A 872 -27.72 -21.86 -11.74
C ASN A 872 -26.64 -20.90 -11.17
N PRO A 873 -26.37 -19.73 -11.80
CA PRO A 873 -25.27 -18.86 -11.37
C PRO A 873 -25.40 -18.36 -9.94
N PHE A 874 -26.63 -18.04 -9.52
CA PHE A 874 -26.91 -17.55 -8.17
C PHE A 874 -26.48 -18.56 -7.10
N TYR A 875 -26.85 -19.84 -7.23
CA TYR A 875 -26.50 -20.86 -6.24
C TYR A 875 -25.07 -21.39 -6.37
N HIS A 876 -24.51 -21.39 -7.58
CA HIS A 876 -23.16 -21.91 -7.81
C HIS A 876 -22.05 -20.90 -7.52
N SER A 877 -22.28 -19.60 -7.69
CA SER A 877 -21.22 -18.58 -7.60
C SER A 877 -21.60 -17.41 -6.68
N GLU A 878 -22.71 -16.73 -6.95
CA GLU A 878 -23.05 -15.47 -6.25
C GLU A 878 -23.34 -15.68 -4.76
N LEU A 879 -24.17 -16.66 -4.42
CA LEU A 879 -24.55 -16.96 -3.04
C LEU A 879 -23.35 -17.44 -2.20
N PRO A 880 -22.53 -18.40 -2.66
CA PRO A 880 -21.33 -18.78 -1.92
C PRO A 880 -20.39 -17.60 -1.65
N LYS A 881 -20.12 -16.79 -2.67
CA LYS A 881 -19.22 -15.63 -2.55
C LYS A 881 -19.74 -14.59 -1.56
N ALA A 882 -21.02 -14.21 -1.68
CA ALA A 882 -21.67 -13.29 -0.75
C ALA A 882 -21.69 -13.83 0.69
N THR A 883 -21.90 -15.13 0.87
CA THR A 883 -21.87 -15.80 2.18
C THR A 883 -20.48 -15.71 2.82
N MET A 884 -19.42 -15.98 2.06
CA MET A 884 -18.04 -15.89 2.55
C MET A 884 -17.69 -14.47 2.96
N ARG A 885 -18.00 -13.47 2.12
CA ARG A 885 -17.79 -12.05 2.44
C ARG A 885 -18.51 -11.62 3.70
N LEU A 886 -19.78 -12.00 3.85
CA LEU A 886 -20.55 -11.67 5.05
C LEU A 886 -19.89 -12.25 6.31
N ARG A 887 -19.51 -13.53 6.25
CA ARG A 887 -18.87 -14.21 7.37
C ARG A 887 -17.52 -13.60 7.72
N GLN A 888 -16.74 -13.18 6.72
CA GLN A 888 -15.49 -12.44 6.93
C GLN A 888 -15.72 -11.09 7.58
N GLY A 889 -16.71 -10.32 7.09
CA GLY A 889 -17.09 -9.05 7.68
C GLY A 889 -17.44 -9.18 9.17
N ILE A 890 -18.33 -10.12 9.52
CA ILE A 890 -18.73 -10.39 10.90
C ILE A 890 -17.55 -10.92 11.74
N GLY A 891 -16.69 -11.74 11.14
CA GLY A 891 -15.50 -12.29 11.80
C GLY A 891 -14.47 -11.23 12.23
N ARG A 892 -14.60 -9.98 11.77
CA ARG A 892 -13.75 -8.85 12.18
C ARG A 892 -14.14 -8.24 13.52
N LEU A 893 -15.34 -8.52 14.03
CA LEU A 893 -15.81 -7.98 15.31
C LEU A 893 -15.00 -8.51 16.50
N LEU A 894 -14.58 -9.77 16.46
CA LEU A 894 -13.85 -10.42 17.56
C LEU A 894 -12.44 -10.83 17.10
N ARG A 895 -11.41 -10.14 17.63
CA ARG A 895 -9.99 -10.44 17.42
C ARG A 895 -9.27 -10.83 18.71
N THR A 896 -9.78 -10.42 19.86
CA THR A 896 -9.27 -10.80 21.18
C THR A 896 -10.37 -11.44 22.04
N GLU A 897 -10.01 -11.98 23.20
CA GLU A 897 -10.97 -12.54 24.17
C GLU A 897 -11.87 -11.45 24.78
N ASP A 898 -11.40 -10.18 24.78
CA ASP A 898 -12.06 -9.01 25.39
C ASP A 898 -12.76 -8.08 24.39
N ASP A 899 -12.75 -8.43 23.10
CA ASP A 899 -13.48 -7.67 22.09
C ASP A 899 -14.98 -7.90 22.24
N HIS A 900 -15.76 -6.84 22.03
CA HIS A 900 -17.22 -6.88 21.96
C HIS A 900 -17.68 -6.15 20.70
N GLY A 901 -18.71 -6.66 20.03
CA GLY A 901 -19.20 -5.97 18.84
C GLY A 901 -20.59 -6.39 18.35
N VAL A 902 -21.20 -5.51 17.56
CA VAL A 902 -22.53 -5.73 16.96
C VAL A 902 -22.43 -5.60 15.45
N ALA A 903 -22.99 -6.56 14.73
CA ALA A 903 -23.28 -6.44 13.31
C ALA A 903 -24.76 -6.11 13.11
N VAL A 904 -25.06 -5.04 12.38
CA VAL A 904 -26.41 -4.63 11.98
C VAL A 904 -26.55 -4.79 10.47
N VAL A 905 -27.51 -5.59 10.02
CA VAL A 905 -27.82 -5.80 8.60
C VAL A 905 -29.14 -5.10 8.27
N LEU A 906 -29.06 -4.06 7.43
CA LEU A 906 -30.21 -3.26 6.98
C LEU A 906 -30.82 -3.83 5.68
N ASP A 907 -30.90 -5.16 5.58
CA ASP A 907 -31.41 -5.87 4.42
C ASP A 907 -32.33 -7.03 4.86
N PRO A 908 -33.67 -6.89 4.74
CA PRO A 908 -34.62 -7.88 5.24
C PRO A 908 -34.54 -9.20 4.48
N ARG A 909 -33.85 -9.24 3.32
CA ARG A 909 -33.72 -10.46 2.52
C ARG A 909 -32.92 -11.55 3.24
N LEU A 910 -32.06 -11.18 4.19
CA LEU A 910 -31.33 -12.15 5.01
C LEU A 910 -32.28 -13.02 5.85
N GLN A 911 -33.44 -12.48 6.24
CA GLN A 911 -34.46 -13.22 7.00
C GLN A 911 -35.58 -13.75 6.09
N THR A 912 -36.05 -12.94 5.14
CA THR A 912 -37.26 -13.23 4.35
C THR A 912 -37.03 -14.21 3.20
N ARG A 913 -35.81 -14.29 2.65
CA ARG A 913 -35.50 -15.18 1.52
C ARG A 913 -34.95 -16.52 1.98
N ARG A 914 -35.24 -17.58 1.23
CA ARG A 914 -34.76 -18.95 1.53
C ARG A 914 -33.23 -19.04 1.60
N TYR A 915 -32.53 -18.36 0.70
CA TYR A 915 -31.05 -18.31 0.70
C TYR A 915 -30.49 -17.62 1.96
N GLY A 916 -31.27 -16.74 2.60
CA GLY A 916 -30.88 -16.07 3.83
C GLY A 916 -30.64 -17.06 4.98
N LYS A 917 -31.48 -18.10 5.07
CA LYS A 917 -31.27 -19.23 6.02
C LYS A 917 -29.95 -19.95 5.76
N THR A 918 -29.60 -20.17 4.49
CA THR A 918 -28.30 -20.76 4.10
C THR A 918 -27.14 -19.90 4.59
N ILE A 919 -27.21 -18.59 4.37
CA ILE A 919 -26.19 -17.64 4.84
C ILE A 919 -26.08 -17.72 6.38
N LEU A 920 -27.19 -17.62 7.11
CA LEU A 920 -27.19 -17.62 8.58
C LEU A 920 -26.62 -18.92 9.15
N SER A 921 -26.93 -20.08 8.56
CA SER A 921 -26.37 -21.36 8.97
C SER A 921 -24.85 -21.51 8.79
N SER A 922 -24.22 -20.60 8.05
CA SER A 922 -22.76 -20.60 7.83
C SER A 922 -21.98 -19.80 8.89
N LEU A 923 -22.69 -18.97 9.65
CA LEU A 923 -22.13 -18.13 10.73
C LEU A 923 -21.80 -18.98 11.98
N PRO A 924 -21.03 -18.46 12.94
CA PRO A 924 -20.76 -19.17 14.20
C PRO A 924 -22.06 -19.60 14.87
N THR A 925 -22.13 -20.86 15.28
CA THR A 925 -23.38 -21.49 15.76
C THR A 925 -23.90 -20.88 17.07
N ASP A 926 -23.01 -20.28 17.86
CA ASP A 926 -23.30 -19.63 19.13
C ASP A 926 -23.53 -18.11 19.00
N LEU A 927 -23.39 -17.54 17.79
CA LEU A 927 -23.68 -16.13 17.53
C LEU A 927 -25.18 -15.84 17.68
N PRO A 928 -25.60 -14.97 18.61
CA PRO A 928 -27.00 -14.58 18.74
C PRO A 928 -27.46 -13.79 17.50
N VAL A 929 -28.51 -14.27 16.84
CA VAL A 929 -29.14 -13.61 15.68
C VAL A 929 -30.55 -13.18 16.05
N ASN A 930 -30.86 -11.89 15.89
CA ASN A 930 -32.18 -11.34 16.19
C ASN A 930 -32.68 -10.46 15.03
N SER A 931 -33.88 -10.76 14.55
CA SER A 931 -34.61 -9.90 13.62
C SER A 931 -35.62 -9.06 14.38
N LYS A 932 -35.63 -7.75 14.11
CA LYS A 932 -36.53 -6.77 14.75
C LYS A 932 -36.81 -5.59 13.81
N LYS A 933 -37.77 -4.76 14.19
CA LYS A 933 -37.96 -3.43 13.59
C LYS A 933 -36.76 -2.53 13.88
N THR A 934 -36.48 -1.60 12.96
CA THR A 934 -35.29 -0.74 12.99
C THR A 934 -35.16 0.07 14.29
N ALA A 935 -36.28 0.58 14.81
CA ALA A 935 -36.30 1.31 16.08
C ALA A 935 -35.81 0.45 17.28
N ASP A 936 -36.22 -0.81 17.34
CA ASP A 936 -35.80 -1.73 18.41
C ASP A 936 -34.31 -2.10 18.25
N LEU A 937 -33.84 -2.25 17.01
CA LEU A 937 -32.43 -2.54 16.74
C LEU A 937 -31.49 -1.46 17.24
N ILE A 938 -31.86 -0.19 17.06
CA ILE A 938 -31.10 0.95 17.55
C ILE A 938 -30.93 0.84 19.08
N SER A 939 -32.04 0.61 19.80
CA SER A 939 -32.02 0.48 21.26
C SER A 939 -31.17 -0.71 21.73
N ILE A 940 -31.31 -1.87 21.09
CA ILE A 940 -30.55 -3.08 21.44
C ILE A 940 -29.04 -2.88 21.19
N THR A 941 -28.68 -2.25 20.07
CA THR A 941 -27.28 -1.98 19.70
C THR A 941 -26.62 -1.09 20.74
N GLN A 942 -27.24 0.05 21.06
CA GLN A 942 -26.71 1.02 22.02
C GLN A 942 -26.57 0.41 23.42
N LYS A 943 -27.56 -0.36 23.87
CA LYS A 943 -27.51 -1.04 25.18
C LYS A 943 -26.39 -2.07 25.26
N PHE A 944 -26.21 -2.88 24.22
CA PHE A 944 -25.18 -3.93 24.22
C PHE A 944 -23.77 -3.34 24.25
N LEU A 945 -23.50 -2.35 23.40
CA LEU A 945 -22.19 -1.73 23.32
C LEU A 945 -21.85 -0.92 24.58
N ARG A 946 -22.84 -0.30 25.23
CA ARG A 946 -22.64 0.44 26.48
C ARG A 946 -22.25 -0.49 27.64
N ASN A 947 -22.99 -1.59 27.80
CA ASN A 947 -22.70 -2.56 28.86
C ASN A 947 -21.30 -3.18 28.71
N GLY A 948 -20.88 -3.47 27.47
CA GLY A 948 -19.53 -3.99 27.20
C GLY A 948 -18.39 -3.03 27.56
N LYS A 949 -18.66 -1.71 27.64
CA LYS A 949 -17.68 -0.73 28.14
C LYS A 949 -17.63 -0.66 29.66
N GLU A 950 -18.78 -0.75 30.33
CA GLU A 950 -18.86 -0.73 31.80
C GLU A 950 -18.17 -1.97 32.42
N ASP A 951 -18.18 -3.12 31.73
CA ASP A 951 -17.45 -4.33 32.13
C ASP A 951 -15.92 -4.27 31.93
N LYS A 952 -15.39 -3.30 31.15
CA LYS A 952 -13.94 -3.09 30.93
C LYS A 952 -13.28 -2.14 31.93
N VAL A 953 -14.08 -1.34 32.63
CA VAL A 953 -13.62 -0.34 33.61
C VAL A 953 -13.55 -0.90 35.04
N ASN A 954 -14.17 -2.07 35.26
CA ASN A 954 -14.05 -2.87 36.49
C ASN A 954 -13.09 -4.04 36.27
#